data_AF-A0A838FE73-F1
#
_entry.id   AF-A0A838FE73-F1
#
_cell.length_a   1.000
_cell.length_b   1.000
_cell.length_c   1.000
_cell.angle_alpha   90.00
_cell.angle_beta   90.00
_cell.angle_gamma   90.00
#
_symmetry.space_group_name_H-M   'P 1'
#
loop_
_entity.id
_entity.type
_entity.pdbx_description
1 polymer ?
#
loop_
_entity_poly.entity_id
_entity_poly.type
_entity_poly.pdbx_seq_one_letter_code
_entity_poly.pdbx_strand_id
1 'polypeptide(L)'
;MKVNLLIIIFLLLYGFASSQYAIDQSVTVKNLSGLTIKYPWAGGLNNAQFSEVDLNGDGIQDLFIFDRTGDKVYTFLNGGTINTVDYIYAPEFENNFPFLENWVLLVDYNCDNVQDIFTFTNNPATGIRVFSGFFDMNNTIQFVLQDSLLEYSQQSFDVNLYVSSADIPAVVDVNNDGDKDVLTFQQAGGYVMYFENLSQETGSGCNGLSYKLQDDCWGDFFESGFRREDSLNVPCPFFKVPRKNNEVLGTMSGIEQLRHTGSTLLAFDNDGDNDLELITGDISFTNLVYLVNGGTPDDAHMISQDTLFPSYDFSANIFVFPAPFLADINNDGLKDLIVSSNWQGSENYNCVWYYKNEGNSITADFNYQTNTFLVDEMIDVGEGSQPVFFDVDNDGLQDMLIGNYGYFDTTAVNNYVGEIAYFINIGDATHPAFQLITNDYENLSSLNVLFIRPAFGDLDGDGDEDMITGRNDGTLLYLQNIATPGNAADFIFMAENYGGIDVGNFSTPQVVDVNRDGLQDLLIGEKDGNLNYYQNTGTSTTPIFILTNSFFGGVDVRQQGYLTGYSSPYLCELDSLGEYTLLVGSERGFIFRYTNIENNLNGTFTKADSIYSGIRMGLRSSPSGADLDNDGKIELLVGNYRGGVSYYNEALNVAVEPLVSDVQVAIFPNPASDNFHISIPQEMMGTALTMSLINCFGEKVLIKKYKLSINNFNIGLQDVPSGVYLLQLCTSYHQSIVKVIIIH
;
A
#
# COMPACT_ATOMS: atom_id res chain seq x y z
N MET A 1 40.42 44.79 41.20
CA MET A 1 39.51 43.64 41.03
C MET A 1 38.75 43.86 39.73
N LYS A 2 39.14 43.16 38.66
CA LYS A 2 38.50 43.29 37.35
C LYS A 2 37.19 42.51 37.38
N VAL A 3 36.07 43.18 37.19
CA VAL A 3 34.77 42.55 36.97
C VAL A 3 34.63 42.39 35.46
N ASN A 4 34.76 41.16 34.97
CA ASN A 4 34.47 40.82 33.59
C ASN A 4 32.96 40.69 33.43
N LEU A 5 32.38 41.57 32.62
CA LEU A 5 30.98 41.55 32.20
C LEU A 5 30.85 40.47 31.11
N LEU A 6 30.18 39.37 31.43
CA LEU A 6 29.86 38.32 30.45
C LEU A 6 28.58 38.74 29.71
N ILE A 7 28.72 39.18 28.47
CA ILE A 7 27.59 39.42 27.55
C ILE A 7 27.25 38.08 26.91
N ILE A 8 26.11 37.49 27.31
CA ILE A 8 25.54 36.32 26.64
C ILE A 8 24.74 36.85 25.44
N ILE A 9 25.25 36.63 24.23
CA ILE A 9 24.52 36.84 22.99
C ILE A 9 23.65 35.60 22.79
N PHE A 10 22.33 35.74 22.95
CA PHE A 10 21.36 34.75 22.48
C PHE A 10 21.34 34.81 20.95
N LEU A 11 21.95 33.83 20.29
CA LEU A 11 21.68 33.52 18.89
C LEU A 11 20.32 32.82 18.82
N LEU A 12 19.28 33.57 18.45
CA LEU A 12 18.01 33.00 17.99
C LEU A 12 18.27 32.35 16.62
N LEU A 13 18.46 31.04 16.61
CA LEU A 13 18.33 30.24 15.40
C LEU A 13 16.83 30.15 15.09
N TYR A 14 16.37 30.92 14.10
CA TYR A 14 15.10 30.64 13.44
C TYR A 14 15.30 29.38 12.59
N GLY A 15 14.96 28.22 13.14
CA GLY A 15 14.61 27.07 12.31
C GLY A 15 13.22 27.33 11.76
N PHE A 16 13.05 27.33 10.44
CA PHE A 16 11.73 27.17 9.85
C PHE A 16 11.29 25.75 10.19
N ALA A 17 10.42 25.60 11.18
CA ALA A 17 9.63 24.39 11.31
C ALA A 17 8.59 24.45 10.19
N SER A 18 8.70 23.56 9.20
CA SER A 18 7.59 23.30 8.29
C SER A 18 6.48 22.64 9.10
N SER A 19 5.23 23.02 8.85
CA SER A 19 4.11 22.28 9.43
C SER A 19 4.12 20.84 8.90
N GLN A 20 3.86 19.89 9.80
CA GLN A 20 3.82 18.47 9.49
C GLN A 20 2.36 18.02 9.59
N TYR A 21 1.86 17.41 8.53
CA TYR A 21 0.54 16.81 8.52
C TYR A 21 0.56 15.43 9.20
N ALA A 22 -0.49 15.13 9.96
CA ALA A 22 -0.77 13.80 10.50
C ALA A 22 -2.18 13.38 10.13
N ILE A 23 -2.39 12.06 10.03
CA ILE A 23 -3.73 11.49 9.81
C ILE A 23 -4.62 11.89 10.98
N ASP A 24 -5.82 12.36 10.68
CA ASP A 24 -6.84 12.69 11.67
C ASP A 24 -8.11 11.87 11.40
N GLN A 25 -8.48 11.05 12.39
CA GLN A 25 -9.64 10.16 12.35
C GLN A 25 -10.88 10.75 13.03
N SER A 26 -10.81 11.99 13.53
CA SER A 26 -11.85 12.58 14.38
C SER A 26 -13.07 13.11 13.62
N VAL A 27 -12.90 13.45 12.33
CA VAL A 27 -13.98 13.97 11.49
C VAL A 27 -14.98 12.84 11.19
N THR A 28 -16.22 13.03 11.60
CA THR A 28 -17.25 11.98 11.46
C THR A 28 -17.84 11.97 10.05
N VAL A 29 -18.09 10.78 9.51
CA VAL A 29 -18.76 10.61 8.21
C VAL A 29 -19.94 9.66 8.35
N LYS A 30 -21.04 9.98 7.68
CA LYS A 30 -22.24 9.13 7.60
C LYS A 30 -22.45 8.61 6.18
N ASN A 31 -22.96 7.38 6.08
CA ASN A 31 -23.36 6.78 4.80
C ASN A 31 -24.74 7.28 4.33
N LEU A 32 -25.21 6.76 3.19
CA LEU A 32 -26.53 7.08 2.60
C LEU A 32 -27.72 6.86 3.54
N SER A 33 -27.60 5.92 4.49
CA SER A 33 -28.65 5.63 5.47
C SER A 33 -28.58 6.52 6.72
N GLY A 34 -27.59 7.43 6.79
CA GLY A 34 -27.34 8.29 7.94
C GLY A 34 -26.61 7.59 9.10
N LEU A 35 -26.06 6.39 8.89
CA LEU A 35 -25.26 5.67 9.88
C LEU A 35 -23.80 6.13 9.81
N THR A 36 -23.16 6.28 10.97
CA THR A 36 -21.74 6.64 11.06
C THR A 36 -20.86 5.51 10.52
N ILE A 37 -19.96 5.86 9.61
CA ILE A 37 -18.88 5.00 9.09
C ILE A 37 -17.76 4.96 10.12
N LYS A 38 -17.20 3.78 10.45
CA LYS A 38 -16.24 3.64 11.55
C LYS A 38 -14.84 4.15 11.22
N TYR A 39 -14.34 3.87 10.02
CA TYR A 39 -12.98 4.18 9.58
C TYR A 39 -12.99 4.94 8.24
N PRO A 40 -13.73 6.06 8.13
CA PRO A 40 -13.92 6.74 6.85
C PRO A 40 -12.61 7.17 6.18
N TRP A 41 -11.56 7.39 6.96
CA TRP A 41 -10.27 7.91 6.50
C TRP A 41 -9.17 6.85 6.37
N ALA A 42 -9.50 5.56 6.49
CA ALA A 42 -8.52 4.47 6.42
C ALA A 42 -7.91 4.34 5.01
N GLY A 43 -8.69 4.59 3.95
CA GLY A 43 -8.15 4.66 2.59
C GLY A 43 -8.53 3.51 1.65
N GLY A 44 -9.57 2.74 1.96
CA GLY A 44 -10.20 1.76 1.05
C GLY A 44 -9.41 0.46 0.85
N LEU A 45 -10.05 -0.53 0.22
CA LEU A 45 -9.47 -1.86 0.00
C LEU A 45 -9.86 -2.43 -1.38
N ASN A 46 -8.88 -2.98 -2.11
CA ASN A 46 -9.08 -3.64 -3.39
C ASN A 46 -8.61 -5.08 -3.40
N ASN A 47 -7.37 -5.35 -2.97
CA ASN A 47 -6.77 -6.69 -3.06
C ASN A 47 -6.14 -7.08 -1.73
N ALA A 48 -7.00 -7.18 -0.71
CA ALA A 48 -6.64 -7.35 0.68
C ALA A 48 -6.26 -8.81 1.02
N GLN A 49 -5.13 -9.01 1.70
CA GLN A 49 -4.67 -10.30 2.20
C GLN A 49 -4.65 -10.25 3.72
N PHE A 50 -5.20 -11.28 4.37
CA PHE A 50 -5.51 -11.24 5.80
C PHE A 50 -4.60 -12.18 6.59
N SER A 51 -4.17 -11.73 7.76
CA SER A 51 -3.56 -12.59 8.76
C SER A 51 -3.87 -12.05 10.15
N GLU A 52 -3.90 -12.95 11.13
CA GLU A 52 -3.94 -12.56 12.54
C GLU A 52 -2.53 -12.20 13.02
N VAL A 53 -2.45 -11.30 13.99
CA VAL A 53 -1.21 -10.93 14.68
C VAL A 53 -1.54 -10.29 16.01
N ASP A 54 -0.74 -10.46 17.05
CA ASP A 54 -0.83 -9.62 18.24
C ASP A 54 0.07 -8.37 18.05
N LEU A 55 -0.52 -7.19 17.87
CA LEU A 55 0.22 -5.96 17.59
C LEU A 55 0.80 -5.32 18.85
N ASN A 56 0.14 -5.52 20.00
CA ASN A 56 0.35 -4.75 21.23
C ASN A 56 0.78 -5.60 22.45
N GLY A 57 0.97 -6.90 22.25
CA GLY A 57 1.43 -7.87 23.24
C GLY A 57 0.41 -8.16 24.35
N ASP A 58 -0.89 -7.98 24.10
CA ASP A 58 -1.95 -8.24 25.09
C ASP A 58 -2.50 -9.68 25.06
N GLY A 59 -2.07 -10.48 24.09
CA GLY A 59 -2.45 -11.88 23.89
C GLY A 59 -3.77 -12.08 23.14
N ILE A 60 -4.40 -11.01 22.64
CA ILE A 60 -5.54 -11.06 21.72
C ILE A 60 -4.99 -10.96 20.30
N GLN A 61 -5.52 -11.78 19.39
CA GLN A 61 -5.16 -11.68 17.99
C GLN A 61 -5.88 -10.47 17.36
N ASP A 62 -5.09 -9.48 16.97
CA ASP A 62 -5.46 -8.36 16.13
C ASP A 62 -5.49 -8.78 14.65
N LEU A 63 -5.87 -7.85 13.77
CA LEU A 63 -5.96 -8.11 12.34
C LEU A 63 -4.92 -7.30 11.56
N PHE A 64 -4.08 -8.02 10.82
CA PHE A 64 -3.20 -7.49 9.80
C PHE A 64 -3.85 -7.66 8.42
N ILE A 65 -3.80 -6.60 7.61
CA ILE A 65 -4.25 -6.64 6.23
C ILE A 65 -3.14 -6.06 5.34
N PHE A 66 -2.73 -6.81 4.33
CA PHE A 66 -1.88 -6.31 3.25
C PHE A 66 -2.70 -6.14 1.98
N ASP A 67 -2.93 -4.90 1.55
CA ASP A 67 -3.50 -4.65 0.23
C ASP A 67 -2.38 -4.61 -0.81
N ARG A 68 -2.39 -5.62 -1.68
CA ARG A 68 -1.46 -5.73 -2.80
C ARG A 68 -1.54 -4.52 -3.73
N THR A 69 -2.71 -3.90 -3.82
CA THR A 69 -2.87 -2.61 -4.51
C THR A 69 -2.24 -1.53 -3.66
N GLY A 70 -1.06 -1.03 -4.03
CA GLY A 70 -0.43 0.02 -3.21
C GLY A 70 0.78 -0.41 -2.41
N ASP A 71 0.98 -1.73 -2.23
CA ASP A 71 1.91 -2.26 -1.24
C ASP A 71 1.63 -1.62 0.15
N LYS A 72 0.36 -1.71 0.61
CA LYS A 72 -0.07 -1.02 1.84
C LYS A 72 -0.48 -2.02 2.92
N VAL A 73 0.10 -1.81 4.09
CA VAL A 73 -0.28 -2.47 5.34
C VAL A 73 -1.37 -1.67 6.03
N TYR A 74 -2.34 -2.39 6.60
CA TYR A 74 -3.30 -1.92 7.58
C TYR A 74 -3.23 -2.78 8.82
N THR A 75 -3.50 -2.16 9.96
CA THR A 75 -3.48 -2.79 11.28
C THR A 75 -4.74 -2.40 12.04
N PHE A 76 -5.40 -3.38 12.64
CA PHE A 76 -6.62 -3.18 13.42
C PHE A 76 -6.51 -3.89 14.76
N LEU A 77 -6.58 -3.15 15.85
CA LEU A 77 -6.64 -3.72 17.20
C LEU A 77 -7.98 -4.41 17.42
N ASN A 78 -7.99 -5.55 18.10
CA ASN A 78 -9.16 -6.33 18.43
C ASN A 78 -9.49 -6.19 19.92
N GLY A 79 -10.72 -5.80 20.24
CA GLY A 79 -11.19 -5.69 21.63
C GLY A 79 -11.45 -7.04 22.31
N GLY A 80 -11.48 -8.15 21.55
CA GLY A 80 -11.64 -9.51 22.08
C GLY A 80 -13.04 -9.84 22.58
N THR A 81 -14.06 -9.07 22.19
CA THR A 81 -15.43 -9.30 22.63
C THR A 81 -16.02 -10.54 21.94
N ILE A 82 -16.24 -11.61 22.72
CA ILE A 82 -16.75 -12.91 22.24
C ILE A 82 -18.05 -12.76 21.41
N ASN A 83 -18.11 -13.44 20.26
CA ASN A 83 -19.20 -13.40 19.27
C ASN A 83 -19.44 -12.02 18.65
N THR A 84 -18.44 -11.15 18.62
CA THR A 84 -18.52 -9.79 18.09
C THR A 84 -17.29 -9.47 17.23
N VAL A 85 -17.53 -8.90 16.06
CA VAL A 85 -16.49 -8.25 15.25
C VAL A 85 -16.13 -6.93 15.93
N ASP A 86 -14.99 -6.90 16.61
CA ASP A 86 -14.62 -5.85 17.58
C ASP A 86 -13.27 -5.19 17.24
N TYR A 87 -13.13 -4.76 15.99
CA TYR A 87 -11.89 -4.14 15.51
C TYR A 87 -11.88 -2.61 15.66
N ILE A 88 -10.70 -2.03 15.75
CA ILE A 88 -10.44 -0.58 15.69
C ILE A 88 -9.22 -0.34 14.82
N TYR A 89 -9.34 0.49 13.80
CA TYR A 89 -8.21 0.87 12.95
C TYR A 89 -7.09 1.53 13.77
N ALA A 90 -5.88 1.02 13.64
CA ALA A 90 -4.71 1.40 14.44
C ALA A 90 -3.50 1.70 13.54
N PRO A 91 -3.54 2.78 12.73
CA PRO A 91 -2.51 3.12 11.74
C PRO A 91 -1.10 3.30 12.31
N GLU A 92 -0.97 3.57 13.60
CA GLU A 92 0.31 3.75 14.28
C GLU A 92 1.20 2.50 14.23
N PHE A 93 0.62 1.30 14.11
CA PHE A 93 1.37 0.04 14.01
C PHE A 93 1.85 -0.27 12.59
N GLU A 94 1.29 0.37 11.55
CA GLU A 94 1.65 0.09 10.15
C GLU A 94 3.14 0.34 9.88
N ASN A 95 3.75 1.32 10.57
CA ASN A 95 5.17 1.65 10.44
C ASN A 95 6.11 0.65 11.11
N ASN A 96 5.59 -0.29 11.91
CA ASN A 96 6.39 -1.36 12.49
C ASN A 96 6.70 -2.46 11.49
N PHE A 97 5.97 -2.51 10.38
CA PHE A 97 6.17 -3.48 9.31
C PHE A 97 7.25 -2.98 8.32
N PRO A 98 8.10 -3.88 7.81
CA PRO A 98 9.05 -3.52 6.76
C PRO A 98 8.32 -3.19 5.46
N PHE A 99 9.05 -2.76 4.43
CA PHE A 99 8.46 -2.69 3.08
C PHE A 99 8.15 -4.12 2.59
N LEU A 100 6.89 -4.33 2.19
CA LEU A 100 6.33 -5.60 1.71
C LEU A 100 5.79 -5.40 0.30
N GLU A 101 5.76 -6.45 -0.52
CA GLU A 101 5.27 -6.39 -1.90
C GLU A 101 4.62 -7.72 -2.31
N ASN A 102 3.65 -7.66 -3.23
CA ASN A 102 2.92 -8.78 -3.84
C ASN A 102 2.08 -9.67 -2.92
N TRP A 103 2.69 -10.43 -2.02
CA TRP A 103 1.98 -11.29 -1.08
C TRP A 103 2.65 -11.34 0.29
N VAL A 104 1.84 -11.45 1.33
CA VAL A 104 2.26 -11.45 2.74
C VAL A 104 1.40 -12.41 3.53
N LEU A 105 2.04 -13.28 4.31
CA LEU A 105 1.41 -14.17 5.28
C LEU A 105 2.12 -14.02 6.62
N LEU A 106 1.37 -13.95 7.71
CA LEU A 106 1.92 -13.95 9.06
C LEU A 106 1.71 -15.31 9.72
N VAL A 107 2.81 -15.92 10.14
CA VAL A 107 2.83 -17.28 10.73
C VAL A 107 3.86 -17.30 11.85
N ASP A 108 3.50 -17.78 13.04
CA ASP A 108 4.49 -18.13 14.08
C ASP A 108 5.22 -19.40 13.64
N TYR A 109 6.41 -19.24 13.02
CA TYR A 109 7.19 -20.41 12.58
C TYR A 109 8.07 -20.94 13.69
N ASN A 110 8.47 -20.08 14.63
CA ASN A 110 9.53 -20.38 15.59
C ASN A 110 8.99 -20.83 16.98
N CYS A 111 7.66 -20.89 17.13
CA CYS A 111 6.93 -21.33 18.32
C CYS A 111 7.14 -20.41 19.54
N ASP A 112 7.37 -19.12 19.34
CA ASP A 112 7.46 -18.12 20.42
C ASP A 112 6.13 -17.42 20.72
N ASN A 113 5.05 -17.77 20.01
CA ASN A 113 3.73 -17.14 20.03
C ASN A 113 3.72 -15.71 19.46
N VAL A 114 4.71 -15.35 18.65
CA VAL A 114 4.77 -14.10 17.90
C VAL A 114 4.73 -14.41 16.42
N GLN A 115 3.89 -13.69 15.68
CA GLN A 115 3.79 -13.92 14.24
C GLN A 115 5.03 -13.39 13.51
N ASP A 116 5.54 -14.21 12.59
CA ASP A 116 6.64 -13.88 11.69
C ASP A 116 6.10 -13.62 10.28
N ILE A 117 6.80 -12.82 9.47
CA ILE A 117 6.36 -12.49 8.11
C ILE A 117 7.01 -13.42 7.10
N PHE A 118 6.19 -14.12 6.31
CA PHE A 118 6.56 -14.75 5.06
C PHE A 118 6.05 -13.89 3.90
N THR A 119 6.92 -13.48 2.99
CA THR A 119 6.54 -12.58 1.89
C THR A 119 7.35 -12.82 0.63
N PHE A 120 6.87 -12.31 -0.49
CA PHE A 120 7.59 -12.32 -1.76
C PHE A 120 8.93 -11.56 -1.69
N THR A 121 9.91 -12.03 -2.44
CA THR A 121 11.13 -11.28 -2.79
C THR A 121 11.52 -11.53 -4.23
N ASN A 122 12.12 -10.54 -4.88
CA ASN A 122 12.83 -10.69 -6.17
C ASN A 122 14.34 -10.37 -6.07
N ASN A 123 14.85 -10.16 -4.85
CA ASN A 123 16.21 -9.75 -4.58
C ASN A 123 16.76 -10.54 -3.36
N PRO A 124 17.77 -11.40 -3.53
CA PRO A 124 18.62 -11.56 -4.72
C PRO A 124 17.99 -12.35 -5.89
N ALA A 125 16.92 -13.09 -5.64
CA ALA A 125 16.16 -13.83 -6.67
C ALA A 125 14.68 -13.93 -6.27
N THR A 126 13.85 -14.47 -7.17
CA THR A 126 12.42 -14.71 -6.90
C THR A 126 12.21 -15.86 -5.92
N GLY A 127 11.50 -15.61 -4.82
CA GLY A 127 11.18 -16.63 -3.82
C GLY A 127 10.51 -16.03 -2.59
N ILE A 128 10.77 -16.67 -1.44
CA ILE A 128 10.23 -16.26 -0.14
C ILE A 128 11.31 -15.57 0.70
N ARG A 129 10.96 -14.45 1.32
CA ARG A 129 11.75 -13.76 2.36
C ARG A 129 11.03 -13.90 3.70
N VAL A 130 11.80 -14.03 4.78
CA VAL A 130 11.27 -14.21 6.14
C VAL A 130 11.79 -13.12 7.07
N PHE A 131 10.89 -12.52 7.85
CA PHE A 131 11.23 -11.64 8.97
C PHE A 131 10.71 -12.24 10.27
N SER A 132 11.55 -12.29 11.30
CA SER A 132 11.10 -12.72 12.62
C SER A 132 10.43 -11.58 13.37
N GLY A 133 9.26 -11.86 13.94
CA GLY A 133 8.53 -10.95 14.83
C GLY A 133 9.12 -10.94 16.23
N PHE A 134 9.04 -9.81 16.92
CA PHE A 134 9.33 -9.71 18.36
C PHE A 134 8.65 -8.48 18.96
N PHE A 135 8.36 -8.50 20.26
CA PHE A 135 7.88 -7.32 20.97
C PHE A 135 9.02 -6.44 21.47
N ASP A 136 8.92 -5.13 21.22
CA ASP A 136 9.86 -4.15 21.77
C ASP A 136 9.61 -3.85 23.26
N MET A 137 10.35 -2.90 23.83
CA MET A 137 10.18 -2.52 25.26
C MET A 137 8.83 -1.87 25.57
N ASN A 138 8.08 -1.43 24.55
CA ASN A 138 6.75 -0.86 24.68
C ASN A 138 5.64 -1.89 24.39
N ASN A 139 5.99 -3.17 24.26
CA ASN A 139 5.11 -4.26 23.83
C ASN A 139 4.50 -4.03 22.44
N THR A 140 5.19 -3.33 21.53
CA THR A 140 4.73 -3.22 20.14
C THR A 140 5.46 -4.23 19.28
N ILE A 141 4.73 -4.88 18.37
CA ILE A 141 5.33 -5.81 17.41
C ILE A 141 6.37 -5.09 16.55
N GLN A 142 7.51 -5.73 16.32
CA GLN A 142 8.60 -5.29 15.45
C GLN A 142 9.12 -6.49 14.66
N PHE A 143 9.79 -6.21 13.54
CA PHE A 143 10.29 -7.27 12.66
C PHE A 143 11.77 -7.09 12.35
N VAL A 144 12.51 -8.20 12.34
CA VAL A 144 13.91 -8.25 11.93
C VAL A 144 14.07 -9.24 10.77
N LEU A 145 14.85 -8.87 9.76
CA LEU A 145 15.13 -9.77 8.63
C LEU A 145 15.84 -11.03 9.14
N GLN A 146 15.20 -12.18 8.94
CA GLN A 146 15.71 -13.48 9.35
C GLN A 146 16.35 -14.20 8.17
N ASP A 147 15.63 -14.29 7.05
CA ASP A 147 16.15 -14.87 5.82
C ASP A 147 15.77 -14.01 4.62
N SER A 148 16.77 -13.64 3.82
CA SER A 148 16.57 -12.82 2.62
C SER A 148 15.95 -13.57 1.44
N LEU A 149 16.12 -14.90 1.41
CA LEU A 149 15.65 -15.80 0.37
C LEU A 149 15.71 -17.25 0.88
N LEU A 150 14.56 -17.86 1.16
CA LEU A 150 14.50 -19.27 1.52
C LEU A 150 15.06 -20.16 0.41
N GLU A 151 15.83 -21.16 0.82
CA GLU A 151 16.42 -22.16 -0.06
C GLU A 151 16.10 -23.58 0.45
N TYR A 152 16.12 -24.54 -0.46
CA TYR A 152 16.06 -25.96 -0.14
C TYR A 152 17.22 -26.71 -0.80
N SER A 153 17.69 -27.79 -0.17
CA SER A 153 18.83 -28.54 -0.68
C SER A 153 18.41 -29.60 -1.70
N GLN A 154 19.04 -29.59 -2.89
CA GLN A 154 18.86 -30.59 -3.94
C GLN A 154 20.22 -31.14 -4.42
N GLN A 155 20.43 -32.47 -4.33
CA GLN A 155 21.59 -33.19 -4.92
C GLN A 155 22.96 -32.49 -4.77
N SER A 156 23.24 -31.92 -3.58
CA SER A 156 24.48 -31.24 -3.16
C SER A 156 24.62 -29.73 -3.46
N PHE A 157 23.55 -29.04 -3.87
CA PHE A 157 23.50 -27.58 -3.97
C PHE A 157 22.16 -27.05 -3.46
N ASP A 158 22.14 -25.80 -3.01
CA ASP A 158 20.93 -25.14 -2.55
C ASP A 158 20.25 -24.39 -3.71
N VAL A 159 18.93 -24.42 -3.72
CA VAL A 159 18.08 -23.79 -4.74
C VAL A 159 17.06 -22.93 -4.01
N ASN A 160 16.78 -21.74 -4.54
CA ASN A 160 15.74 -20.87 -3.99
C ASN A 160 14.37 -21.58 -4.02
N LEU A 161 13.66 -21.52 -2.89
CA LEU A 161 12.26 -21.92 -2.80
C LEU A 161 11.44 -20.87 -3.55
N TYR A 162 11.06 -21.21 -4.78
CA TYR A 162 10.42 -20.30 -5.72
C TYR A 162 8.92 -20.20 -5.46
N VAL A 163 8.44 -18.96 -5.34
CA VAL A 163 7.01 -18.61 -5.38
C VAL A 163 6.87 -17.40 -6.32
N SER A 164 5.92 -17.44 -7.25
CA SER A 164 5.66 -16.33 -8.16
C SER A 164 5.19 -15.08 -7.40
N SER A 165 5.33 -13.90 -7.99
CA SER A 165 4.67 -12.71 -7.47
C SER A 165 3.14 -12.81 -7.56
N ALA A 166 2.62 -13.63 -8.47
CA ALA A 166 1.18 -13.80 -8.67
C ALA A 166 0.56 -14.75 -7.64
N ASP A 167 1.28 -15.79 -7.22
CA ASP A 167 0.76 -16.86 -6.37
C ASP A 167 0.73 -16.45 -4.89
N ILE A 168 -0.13 -17.12 -4.11
CA ILE A 168 -0.07 -17.10 -2.63
C ILE A 168 0.17 -18.55 -2.18
N PRO A 169 1.29 -18.86 -1.50
CA PRO A 169 1.58 -20.21 -1.02
C PRO A 169 0.78 -20.52 0.24
N ALA A 170 0.76 -21.78 0.68
CA ALA A 170 0.35 -22.12 2.05
C ALA A 170 1.60 -22.38 2.90
N VAL A 171 1.70 -21.71 4.05
CA VAL A 171 2.76 -21.89 5.04
C VAL A 171 2.12 -22.49 6.29
N VAL A 172 2.25 -23.80 6.45
CA VAL A 172 1.47 -24.60 7.41
C VAL A 172 2.27 -25.83 7.80
N ASP A 173 1.98 -26.45 8.95
CA ASP A 173 2.56 -27.74 9.35
C ASP A 173 1.82 -28.86 8.59
N VAL A 174 2.46 -29.50 7.60
CA VAL A 174 1.79 -30.48 6.72
C VAL A 174 1.85 -31.88 7.30
N ASN A 175 2.93 -32.23 7.99
CA ASN A 175 3.19 -33.58 8.51
C ASN A 175 2.89 -33.74 10.02
N ASN A 176 2.47 -32.66 10.69
CA ASN A 176 2.18 -32.56 12.13
C ASN A 176 3.40 -32.76 13.04
N ASP A 177 4.58 -32.34 12.62
CA ASP A 177 5.80 -32.37 13.45
C ASP A 177 6.04 -31.09 14.27
N GLY A 178 5.29 -30.03 13.98
CA GLY A 178 5.28 -28.76 14.69
C GLY A 178 6.12 -27.64 14.07
N ASP A 179 6.88 -27.88 12.99
CA ASP A 179 7.49 -26.79 12.22
C ASP A 179 6.65 -26.41 10.97
N LYS A 180 7.00 -25.29 10.33
CA LYS A 180 6.20 -24.72 9.23
C LYS A 180 6.78 -25.07 7.87
N ASP A 181 6.03 -25.88 7.15
CA ASP A 181 6.28 -26.29 5.79
C ASP A 181 5.73 -25.29 4.78
N VAL A 182 6.06 -25.51 3.50
CA VAL A 182 5.55 -24.71 2.39
C VAL A 182 4.93 -25.58 1.31
N LEU A 183 3.66 -25.32 0.99
CA LEU A 183 3.00 -25.77 -0.22
C LEU A 183 2.93 -24.62 -1.23
N THR A 184 3.43 -24.84 -2.45
CA THR A 184 3.38 -23.84 -3.52
C THR A 184 3.30 -24.50 -4.88
N PHE A 185 2.68 -23.84 -5.86
CA PHE A 185 2.71 -24.33 -7.23
C PHE A 185 4.13 -24.36 -7.81
N GLN A 186 4.40 -25.35 -8.64
CA GLN A 186 5.64 -25.41 -9.41
C GLN A 186 5.80 -24.19 -10.32
N GLN A 187 7.05 -23.81 -10.62
CA GLN A 187 7.34 -22.68 -11.52
C GLN A 187 6.71 -22.84 -12.92
N ALA A 188 6.53 -24.08 -13.38
CA ALA A 188 5.86 -24.39 -14.64
C ALA A 188 4.31 -24.34 -14.55
N GLY A 189 3.74 -24.19 -13.36
CA GLY A 189 2.31 -24.21 -13.03
C GLY A 189 1.66 -25.60 -13.00
N GLY A 190 0.60 -25.77 -12.22
CA GLY A 190 -0.37 -26.86 -12.31
C GLY A 190 -0.22 -28.00 -11.29
N TYR A 191 0.97 -28.23 -10.74
CA TYR A 191 1.17 -29.16 -9.61
C TYR A 191 1.60 -28.38 -8.37
N VAL A 192 1.10 -28.77 -7.20
CA VAL A 192 1.56 -28.26 -5.91
C VAL A 192 2.79 -29.05 -5.47
N MET A 193 3.84 -28.34 -5.08
CA MET A 193 5.07 -28.89 -4.50
C MET A 193 5.01 -28.73 -2.98
N TYR A 194 5.54 -29.72 -2.27
CA TYR A 194 5.67 -29.75 -0.83
C TYR A 194 7.15 -29.65 -0.42
N PHE A 195 7.47 -28.58 0.29
CA PHE A 195 8.76 -28.36 0.93
C PHE A 195 8.62 -28.58 2.44
N GLU A 196 9.23 -29.66 2.91
CA GLU A 196 9.29 -30.01 4.34
C GLU A 196 10.39 -29.17 5.00
N ASN A 197 10.05 -28.45 6.05
CA ASN A 197 11.01 -27.83 6.95
C ASN A 197 11.64 -28.93 7.81
N LEU A 198 12.94 -28.84 8.03
CA LEU A 198 13.75 -29.87 8.68
C LEU A 198 14.15 -29.45 10.10
N SER A 199 13.43 -28.49 10.68
CA SER A 199 13.80 -27.91 11.95
C SER A 199 13.67 -28.95 13.06
N GLN A 200 12.62 -29.78 13.02
CA GLN A 200 12.46 -30.90 13.95
C GLN A 200 13.51 -31.99 13.70
N GLU A 201 13.74 -32.38 12.44
CA GLU A 201 14.65 -33.47 12.03
C GLU A 201 16.09 -33.17 12.38
N THR A 202 16.48 -31.89 12.31
CA THR A 202 17.83 -31.42 12.63
C THR A 202 18.03 -31.12 14.12
N GLY A 203 16.97 -31.22 14.94
CA GLY A 203 17.01 -30.96 16.37
C GLY A 203 16.99 -29.47 16.75
N SER A 204 16.51 -28.62 15.86
CA SER A 204 16.36 -27.17 16.04
C SER A 204 15.00 -26.78 16.67
N GLY A 205 14.10 -27.75 16.89
CA GLY A 205 12.73 -27.49 17.36
C GLY A 205 11.94 -26.82 16.24
N CYS A 206 11.24 -25.71 16.51
CA CYS A 206 10.57 -24.92 15.46
C CYS A 206 11.47 -23.80 14.88
N ASN A 207 12.66 -23.55 15.41
CA ASN A 207 13.42 -22.32 15.12
C ASN A 207 14.17 -22.30 13.76
N GLY A 208 14.08 -23.36 12.97
CA GLY A 208 14.81 -23.55 11.72
C GLY A 208 14.01 -23.14 10.48
N LEU A 209 14.74 -22.76 9.43
CA LEU A 209 14.22 -22.47 8.09
C LEU A 209 15.00 -23.28 7.05
N SER A 210 15.16 -24.58 7.29
CA SER A 210 15.94 -25.46 6.43
C SER A 210 14.99 -26.40 5.71
N TYR A 211 14.91 -26.30 4.39
CA TYR A 211 13.89 -27.04 3.63
C TYR A 211 14.49 -28.16 2.77
N LYS A 212 13.70 -29.20 2.52
CA LYS A 212 13.90 -30.15 1.41
C LYS A 212 12.62 -30.21 0.57
N LEU A 213 12.77 -30.46 -0.72
CA LEU A 213 11.64 -30.86 -1.55
C LEU A 213 11.25 -32.30 -1.20
N GLN A 214 10.09 -32.48 -0.55
CA GLN A 214 9.60 -33.77 -0.08
C GLN A 214 8.67 -34.43 -1.12
N ASP A 215 7.78 -33.65 -1.74
CA ASP A 215 6.93 -34.09 -2.85
C ASP A 215 6.88 -33.01 -3.94
N ASP A 216 7.02 -33.39 -5.21
CA ASP A 216 6.91 -32.45 -6.35
C ASP A 216 5.49 -32.36 -6.93
N CYS A 217 4.55 -33.06 -6.32
CA CYS A 217 3.18 -33.28 -6.79
C CYS A 217 2.26 -33.70 -5.63
N TRP A 218 2.25 -32.86 -4.59
CA TRP A 218 1.45 -33.05 -3.39
C TRP A 218 -0.04 -33.13 -3.73
N GLY A 219 -0.74 -34.15 -3.22
CA GLY A 219 -2.17 -34.35 -3.42
C GLY A 219 -2.59 -35.05 -4.72
N ASP A 220 -1.66 -35.39 -5.64
CA ASP A 220 -1.96 -36.09 -6.92
C ASP A 220 -3.06 -35.44 -7.77
N PHE A 221 -3.11 -34.11 -7.82
CA PHE A 221 -4.03 -33.36 -8.66
C PHE A 221 -3.29 -32.39 -9.58
N PHE A 222 -3.99 -31.88 -10.59
CA PHE A 222 -3.46 -30.87 -11.50
C PHE A 222 -4.47 -29.75 -11.73
N GLU A 223 -4.06 -28.51 -11.45
CA GLU A 223 -4.83 -27.29 -11.73
C GLU A 223 -4.68 -26.87 -13.18
N SER A 224 -5.80 -26.75 -13.89
CA SER A 224 -5.84 -26.41 -15.32
C SER A 224 -6.31 -24.98 -15.54
N GLY A 225 -5.51 -24.16 -16.24
CA GLY A 225 -5.93 -22.79 -16.62
C GLY A 225 -7.07 -22.69 -17.67
N PHE A 226 -7.82 -23.78 -17.92
CA PHE A 226 -8.91 -23.82 -18.91
C PHE A 226 -10.22 -24.41 -18.38
N ARG A 227 -10.21 -25.05 -17.21
CA ARG A 227 -11.41 -25.59 -16.57
C ARG A 227 -11.39 -25.25 -15.10
N ARG A 228 -12.59 -25.01 -14.56
CA ARG A 228 -12.77 -24.71 -13.14
C ARG A 228 -12.47 -25.92 -12.26
N GLU A 229 -12.66 -27.13 -12.79
CA GLU A 229 -12.43 -28.37 -12.06
C GLU A 229 -10.97 -28.81 -12.15
N ASP A 230 -10.39 -29.16 -11.01
CA ASP A 230 -9.07 -29.74 -10.93
C ASP A 230 -9.08 -31.19 -11.43
N SER A 231 -7.99 -31.57 -12.10
CA SER A 231 -7.81 -32.96 -12.55
C SER A 231 -7.29 -33.79 -11.39
N LEU A 232 -8.15 -34.58 -10.76
CA LEU A 232 -7.79 -35.49 -9.67
C LEU A 232 -7.11 -36.77 -10.20
N ASN A 233 -6.36 -37.46 -9.34
CA ASN A 233 -5.68 -38.72 -9.65
C ASN A 233 -4.69 -38.63 -10.83
N VAL A 234 -3.99 -37.51 -10.95
CA VAL A 234 -3.03 -37.27 -12.03
C VAL A 234 -1.65 -37.81 -11.63
N PRO A 235 -0.98 -38.60 -12.49
CA PRO A 235 0.37 -39.07 -12.20
C PRO A 235 1.40 -37.94 -12.22
N CYS A 236 2.27 -37.97 -11.22
CA CYS A 236 3.34 -37.01 -11.04
C CYS A 236 4.47 -37.25 -12.06
N PRO A 237 4.90 -36.21 -12.80
CA PRO A 237 5.75 -36.37 -13.98
C PRO A 237 7.24 -36.64 -13.68
N PHE A 238 7.76 -36.32 -12.49
CA PHE A 238 9.21 -36.36 -12.24
C PHE A 238 9.65 -37.11 -10.96
N PHE A 239 8.95 -36.99 -9.82
CA PHE A 239 9.35 -37.63 -8.56
C PHE A 239 8.19 -38.14 -7.69
N LYS A 240 7.51 -39.22 -8.11
CA LYS A 240 6.95 -40.15 -7.11
C LYS A 240 7.90 -41.29 -6.83
N VAL A 241 8.31 -41.43 -5.57
CA VAL A 241 8.60 -42.75 -5.01
C VAL A 241 7.42 -43.64 -5.42
N PRO A 242 7.63 -44.79 -6.09
CA PRO A 242 6.51 -45.57 -6.58
C PRO A 242 5.59 -45.92 -5.42
N ARG A 243 4.31 -45.50 -5.51
CA ARG A 243 3.27 -45.90 -4.55
C ARG A 243 3.39 -47.41 -4.34
N LYS A 244 3.34 -47.87 -3.09
CA LYS A 244 3.43 -49.31 -2.75
C LYS A 244 2.36 -50.17 -3.47
N ASN A 245 1.33 -49.53 -4.01
CA ASN A 245 0.22 -50.16 -4.71
C ASN A 245 0.21 -49.68 -6.16
N ASN A 246 0.55 -50.59 -7.09
CA ASN A 246 0.59 -50.39 -8.55
C ASN A 246 -0.79 -50.04 -9.16
N GLU A 247 -1.37 -48.90 -8.81
CA GLU A 247 -2.52 -48.37 -9.54
C GLU A 247 -2.03 -47.68 -10.80
N VAL A 248 -2.59 -48.08 -11.95
CA VAL A 248 -2.27 -47.51 -13.25
C VAL A 248 -2.91 -46.12 -13.31
N LEU A 249 -2.16 -45.10 -12.91
CA LEU A 249 -2.54 -43.69 -13.03
C LEU A 249 -2.64 -43.32 -14.52
N GLY A 250 -3.70 -42.61 -14.89
CA GLY A 250 -4.03 -42.29 -16.29
C GLY A 250 -3.05 -41.31 -16.94
N THR A 251 -2.81 -41.41 -18.25
CA THR A 251 -1.97 -40.45 -18.99
C THR A 251 -2.74 -39.19 -19.33
N MET A 252 -2.26 -38.00 -18.93
CA MET A 252 -2.80 -36.72 -19.42
C MET A 252 -2.55 -36.55 -20.92
N SER A 253 -3.56 -36.06 -21.64
CA SER A 253 -3.49 -35.71 -23.06
C SER A 253 -2.78 -34.37 -23.24
N GLY A 254 -1.89 -34.24 -24.23
CA GLY A 254 -0.98 -33.10 -24.44
C GLY A 254 -1.61 -31.74 -24.79
N ILE A 255 -2.92 -31.55 -24.59
CA ILE A 255 -3.61 -30.24 -24.69
C ILE A 255 -3.96 -29.70 -23.28
N GLU A 256 -3.95 -30.54 -22.24
CA GLU A 256 -4.28 -30.17 -20.85
C GLU A 256 -3.07 -29.66 -20.05
N GLN A 257 -1.87 -29.63 -20.63
CA GLN A 257 -0.61 -29.23 -19.98
C GLN A 257 -0.30 -27.72 -20.09
N LEU A 258 -1.30 -26.87 -20.30
CA LEU A 258 -1.11 -25.42 -20.37
C LEU A 258 -1.51 -24.77 -19.03
N ARG A 259 -0.60 -23.90 -18.58
CA ARG A 259 -0.32 -23.44 -17.21
C ARG A 259 -1.42 -22.52 -16.66
N HIS A 260 -1.61 -22.47 -15.35
CA HIS A 260 -2.23 -21.31 -14.68
C HIS A 260 -1.24 -20.13 -14.68
N THR A 261 -1.76 -18.90 -14.66
CA THR A 261 -0.94 -17.66 -14.59
C THR A 261 -0.89 -17.03 -13.20
N GLY A 262 -1.48 -17.69 -12.20
CA GLY A 262 -1.51 -17.30 -10.81
C GLY A 262 -2.51 -18.16 -10.04
N SER A 263 -2.16 -18.67 -8.87
CA SER A 263 -3.08 -19.41 -7.99
C SER A 263 -2.82 -19.11 -6.50
N THR A 264 -3.86 -19.18 -5.68
CA THR A 264 -3.78 -18.99 -4.22
C THR A 264 -4.09 -20.27 -3.49
N LEU A 265 -3.33 -20.59 -2.45
CA LEU A 265 -3.47 -21.81 -1.66
C LEU A 265 -3.84 -21.49 -0.21
N LEU A 266 -4.85 -22.17 0.30
CA LEU A 266 -5.15 -22.24 1.74
C LEU A 266 -5.31 -23.71 2.13
N ALA A 267 -4.43 -24.19 3.01
CA ALA A 267 -4.44 -25.57 3.49
C ALA A 267 -4.77 -25.63 4.99
N PHE A 268 -5.70 -26.50 5.37
CA PHE A 268 -6.16 -26.69 6.75
C PHE A 268 -6.85 -28.05 6.89
N ASP A 269 -6.85 -28.62 8.09
CA ASP A 269 -7.61 -29.82 8.44
C ASP A 269 -9.07 -29.41 8.74
N ASN A 270 -10.02 -29.99 8.00
CA ASN A 270 -11.45 -29.72 8.10
C ASN A 270 -12.29 -30.96 8.42
N ASP A 271 -11.66 -32.09 8.77
CA ASP A 271 -12.39 -33.31 9.15
C ASP A 271 -11.80 -34.05 10.37
N GLY A 272 -10.65 -33.60 10.87
CA GLY A 272 -9.99 -34.07 12.08
C GLY A 272 -9.17 -35.35 11.90
N ASP A 273 -8.85 -35.73 10.67
CA ASP A 273 -7.98 -36.87 10.38
C ASP A 273 -6.48 -36.52 10.36
N ASN A 274 -6.16 -35.24 10.57
CA ASN A 274 -4.84 -34.59 10.61
C ASN A 274 -4.14 -34.48 9.25
N ASP A 275 -4.73 -34.96 8.16
CA ASP A 275 -4.29 -34.56 6.83
C ASP A 275 -4.94 -33.23 6.44
N LEU A 276 -4.31 -32.49 5.52
CA LEU A 276 -4.79 -31.16 5.15
C LEU A 276 -5.62 -31.23 3.88
N GLU A 277 -6.80 -30.62 3.92
CA GLU A 277 -7.50 -30.20 2.72
C GLU A 277 -6.89 -28.95 2.11
N LEU A 278 -7.35 -28.62 0.90
CA LEU A 278 -6.85 -27.48 0.16
C LEU A 278 -7.98 -26.68 -0.48
N ILE A 279 -7.98 -25.36 -0.30
CA ILE A 279 -8.77 -24.44 -1.11
C ILE A 279 -7.84 -23.75 -2.11
N THR A 280 -8.21 -23.78 -3.38
CA THR A 280 -7.51 -23.10 -4.47
C THR A 280 -8.34 -21.95 -5.05
N GLY A 281 -7.63 -20.93 -5.54
CA GLY A 281 -8.20 -19.81 -6.27
C GLY A 281 -7.33 -19.48 -7.48
N ASP A 282 -7.82 -19.79 -8.69
CA ASP A 282 -7.10 -19.58 -9.95
C ASP A 282 -7.45 -18.20 -10.53
N ILE A 283 -6.45 -17.47 -11.02
CA ILE A 283 -6.62 -16.19 -11.73
C ILE A 283 -7.60 -16.25 -12.92
N SER A 284 -7.75 -17.42 -13.53
CA SER A 284 -8.56 -17.67 -14.72
C SER A 284 -10.05 -17.86 -14.41
N PHE A 285 -10.39 -18.07 -13.14
CA PHE A 285 -11.74 -18.38 -12.68
C PHE A 285 -12.16 -17.48 -11.52
N THR A 286 -13.47 -17.49 -11.27
CA THR A 286 -14.10 -16.58 -10.34
C THR A 286 -14.43 -17.23 -9.00
N ASN A 287 -14.49 -18.56 -8.97
CA ASN A 287 -14.84 -19.37 -7.82
C ASN A 287 -13.59 -19.91 -7.11
N LEU A 288 -13.78 -20.29 -5.85
CA LEU A 288 -12.88 -21.18 -5.14
C LEU A 288 -13.15 -22.64 -5.51
N VAL A 289 -12.13 -23.49 -5.38
CA VAL A 289 -12.25 -24.95 -5.43
C VAL A 289 -11.75 -25.52 -4.11
N TYR A 290 -12.58 -26.26 -3.39
CA TYR A 290 -12.18 -26.99 -2.19
C TYR A 290 -11.90 -28.44 -2.54
N LEU A 291 -10.72 -28.94 -2.19
CA LEU A 291 -10.22 -30.27 -2.46
C LEU A 291 -10.17 -31.06 -1.15
N VAL A 292 -10.80 -32.23 -1.16
CA VAL A 292 -10.81 -33.15 -0.02
C VAL A 292 -9.67 -34.13 -0.17
N ASN A 293 -8.79 -34.13 0.83
CA ASN A 293 -7.73 -35.10 0.96
C ASN A 293 -8.32 -36.39 1.56
N GLY A 294 -7.91 -37.53 1.05
CA GLY A 294 -8.31 -38.85 1.55
C GLY A 294 -7.10 -39.74 1.75
N GLY A 295 -5.95 -39.11 1.96
CA GLY A 295 -4.64 -39.71 2.05
C GLY A 295 -4.20 -39.81 3.51
N THR A 296 -3.01 -39.28 3.76
CA THR A 296 -2.42 -39.11 5.10
C THR A 296 -1.51 -37.88 5.06
N PRO A 297 -1.06 -37.37 6.22
CA PRO A 297 -0.09 -36.25 6.26
C PRO A 297 1.18 -36.52 5.44
N ASP A 298 1.66 -37.77 5.44
CA ASP A 298 2.87 -38.20 4.73
C ASP A 298 2.67 -38.50 3.23
N ASP A 299 1.43 -38.69 2.77
CA ASP A 299 1.07 -39.09 1.39
C ASP A 299 -0.33 -38.55 1.08
N ALA A 300 -0.40 -37.24 0.84
CA ALA A 300 -1.64 -36.55 0.52
C ALA A 300 -2.22 -37.05 -0.82
N HIS A 301 -3.54 -37.16 -0.87
CA HIS A 301 -4.25 -37.63 -2.04
C HIS A 301 -5.64 -36.98 -2.15
N MET A 302 -5.80 -36.04 -3.08
CA MET A 302 -7.06 -35.35 -3.32
C MET A 302 -8.04 -36.28 -4.05
N ILE A 303 -9.11 -36.68 -3.35
CA ILE A 303 -10.07 -37.70 -3.82
C ILE A 303 -11.40 -37.10 -4.29
N SER A 304 -11.73 -35.89 -3.88
CA SER A 304 -12.95 -35.19 -4.31
C SER A 304 -12.79 -33.68 -4.25
N GLN A 305 -13.74 -32.95 -4.84
CA GLN A 305 -13.68 -31.50 -4.91
C GLN A 305 -15.07 -30.87 -4.89
N ASP A 306 -15.17 -29.65 -4.34
CA ASP A 306 -16.28 -28.72 -4.48
C ASP A 306 -15.84 -27.52 -5.32
N THR A 307 -16.31 -27.44 -6.56
CA THR A 307 -15.94 -26.42 -7.53
C THR A 307 -16.80 -25.15 -7.43
N LEU A 308 -17.68 -25.08 -6.44
CA LEU A 308 -18.53 -23.94 -6.16
C LEU A 308 -18.44 -23.61 -4.66
N PHE A 309 -17.27 -23.79 -4.06
CA PHE A 309 -17.11 -23.70 -2.62
C PHE A 309 -17.45 -22.30 -2.07
N PRO A 310 -18.16 -22.21 -0.92
CA PRO A 310 -18.91 -23.29 -0.28
C PRO A 310 -20.22 -23.58 -1.02
N SER A 311 -20.37 -24.76 -1.65
CA SER A 311 -21.57 -25.09 -2.45
C SER A 311 -22.83 -25.36 -1.63
N TYR A 312 -22.64 -25.56 -0.33
CA TYR A 312 -23.72 -25.77 0.63
C TYR A 312 -24.35 -24.44 1.11
N ASP A 313 -23.74 -23.31 0.82
CA ASP A 313 -24.26 -21.97 1.11
C ASP A 313 -24.07 -21.02 -0.11
N PHE A 314 -23.75 -19.74 0.12
CA PHE A 314 -23.48 -18.79 -0.95
C PHE A 314 -22.06 -18.99 -1.47
N SER A 315 -21.93 -19.47 -2.70
CA SER A 315 -20.62 -19.73 -3.32
C SER A 315 -19.80 -18.45 -3.47
N ALA A 316 -18.52 -18.49 -3.07
CA ALA A 316 -17.60 -17.38 -3.28
C ALA A 316 -17.37 -17.20 -4.78
N ASN A 317 -17.62 -15.99 -5.29
CA ASN A 317 -17.57 -15.69 -6.71
C ASN A 317 -17.07 -14.26 -6.95
N ILE A 318 -15.75 -14.11 -7.07
CA ILE A 318 -15.05 -12.84 -7.31
C ILE A 318 -14.57 -12.81 -8.75
N PHE A 319 -14.78 -11.70 -9.47
CA PHE A 319 -14.61 -11.66 -10.93
C PHE A 319 -13.30 -12.23 -11.48
N VAL A 320 -12.17 -11.97 -10.80
CA VAL A 320 -10.86 -12.53 -11.14
C VAL A 320 -10.08 -12.79 -9.87
N PHE A 321 -9.46 -13.97 -9.80
CA PHE A 321 -8.42 -14.35 -8.83
C PHE A 321 -8.87 -14.22 -7.36
N PRO A 322 -9.84 -15.03 -6.90
CA PRO A 322 -10.22 -15.06 -5.50
C PRO A 322 -9.07 -15.62 -4.64
N ALA A 323 -8.84 -15.04 -3.47
CA ALA A 323 -7.86 -15.48 -2.48
C ALA A 323 -8.57 -15.79 -1.15
N PRO A 324 -8.47 -17.03 -0.62
CA PRO A 324 -9.06 -17.41 0.65
C PRO A 324 -8.09 -17.24 1.84
N PHE A 325 -8.61 -16.84 2.99
CA PHE A 325 -7.88 -16.67 4.27
C PHE A 325 -8.73 -17.15 5.44
N LEU A 326 -8.07 -17.52 6.55
CA LEU A 326 -8.72 -17.93 7.80
C LEU A 326 -8.30 -17.01 8.96
N ALA A 327 -9.28 -16.53 9.73
CA ALA A 327 -9.07 -15.74 10.95
C ALA A 327 -10.30 -15.84 11.87
N ASP A 328 -10.12 -15.74 13.20
CA ASP A 328 -11.22 -15.65 14.17
C ASP A 328 -11.72 -14.20 14.24
N ILE A 329 -12.62 -13.86 13.32
CA ILE A 329 -13.08 -12.48 13.10
C ILE A 329 -14.05 -12.00 14.18
N ASN A 330 -14.78 -12.92 14.81
CA ASN A 330 -15.83 -12.59 15.76
C ASN A 330 -15.46 -12.98 17.22
N ASN A 331 -14.24 -13.42 17.48
CA ASN A 331 -13.73 -13.81 18.79
C ASN A 331 -14.49 -14.99 19.44
N ASP A 332 -15.02 -15.93 18.65
CA ASP A 332 -15.71 -17.12 19.17
C ASP A 332 -14.80 -18.36 19.31
N GLY A 333 -13.53 -18.22 18.92
CA GLY A 333 -12.51 -19.26 18.97
C GLY A 333 -12.50 -20.18 17.75
N LEU A 334 -13.36 -19.92 16.75
CA LEU A 334 -13.37 -20.63 15.47
C LEU A 334 -12.78 -19.73 14.38
N LYS A 335 -12.02 -20.33 13.44
CA LYS A 335 -11.57 -19.61 12.27
C LYS A 335 -12.72 -19.45 11.28
N ASP A 336 -12.99 -18.22 10.90
CA ASP A 336 -13.90 -17.82 9.85
C ASP A 336 -13.18 -17.76 8.49
N LEU A 337 -13.92 -17.87 7.39
CA LEU A 337 -13.38 -17.75 6.03
C LEU A 337 -13.56 -16.32 5.50
N ILE A 338 -12.47 -15.77 4.98
CA ILE A 338 -12.45 -14.50 4.25
C ILE A 338 -12.01 -14.81 2.82
N VAL A 339 -12.69 -14.24 1.83
CA VAL A 339 -12.33 -14.37 0.42
C VAL A 339 -12.23 -12.98 -0.20
N SER A 340 -11.09 -12.66 -0.80
CA SER A 340 -10.87 -11.34 -1.41
C SER A 340 -10.39 -11.44 -2.85
N SER A 341 -10.50 -10.35 -3.61
CA SER A 341 -9.81 -10.22 -4.89
C SER A 341 -8.29 -10.17 -4.68
N ASN A 342 -7.53 -10.71 -5.63
CA ASN A 342 -6.06 -10.75 -5.57
C ASN A 342 -5.38 -10.17 -6.83
N TRP A 343 -6.14 -9.47 -7.68
CA TRP A 343 -5.64 -8.91 -8.93
C TRP A 343 -6.26 -7.56 -9.29
N GLN A 344 -5.45 -6.70 -9.92
CA GLN A 344 -5.93 -5.44 -10.51
C GLN A 344 -6.81 -5.73 -11.72
N GLY A 345 -8.01 -5.13 -11.79
CA GLY A 345 -9.00 -5.50 -12.81
C GLY A 345 -10.18 -6.32 -12.28
N SER A 346 -10.20 -6.61 -10.96
CA SER A 346 -11.27 -7.35 -10.28
C SER A 346 -12.22 -6.42 -9.54
N GLU A 347 -13.17 -7.00 -8.79
CA GLU A 347 -14.08 -6.29 -7.89
C GLU A 347 -13.31 -5.33 -6.97
N ASN A 348 -13.77 -4.08 -6.84
CA ASN A 348 -13.05 -3.01 -6.13
C ASN A 348 -13.91 -2.29 -5.07
N TYR A 349 -15.05 -2.85 -4.69
CA TYR A 349 -15.88 -2.35 -3.57
C TYR A 349 -16.74 -3.46 -2.94
N ASN A 350 -17.01 -4.54 -3.68
CA ASN A 350 -17.55 -5.81 -3.15
C ASN A 350 -16.45 -6.89 -3.10
N CYS A 351 -15.28 -6.49 -2.60
CA CYS A 351 -14.01 -7.18 -2.79
C CYS A 351 -13.55 -8.02 -1.59
N VAL A 352 -14.29 -8.00 -0.46
CA VAL A 352 -13.92 -8.74 0.76
C VAL A 352 -15.13 -9.47 1.33
N TRP A 353 -15.21 -10.76 1.04
CA TRP A 353 -16.31 -11.63 1.43
C TRP A 353 -16.01 -12.32 2.75
N TYR A 354 -16.94 -12.23 3.69
CA TYR A 354 -16.84 -12.81 5.03
C TYR A 354 -17.87 -13.90 5.23
N TYR A 355 -17.40 -15.07 5.67
CA TYR A 355 -18.19 -16.22 6.02
C TYR A 355 -17.89 -16.63 7.46
N LYS A 356 -18.90 -16.54 8.31
CA LYS A 356 -18.79 -17.00 9.70
C LYS A 356 -18.77 -18.52 9.75
N ASN A 357 -17.86 -19.10 10.51
CA ASN A 357 -17.85 -20.52 10.81
C ASN A 357 -18.86 -20.83 11.93
N GLU A 358 -19.97 -21.50 11.59
CA GLU A 358 -20.97 -21.98 12.55
C GLU A 358 -20.78 -23.44 12.97
N GLY A 359 -19.68 -24.06 12.51
CA GLY A 359 -19.33 -25.43 12.75
C GLY A 359 -18.63 -25.61 14.10
N ASN A 360 -17.44 -26.19 14.06
CA ASN A 360 -16.59 -26.35 15.24
C ASN A 360 -15.11 -26.32 14.84
N SER A 361 -14.21 -26.52 15.81
CA SER A 361 -12.76 -26.45 15.60
C SER A 361 -12.16 -27.59 14.77
N ILE A 362 -12.98 -28.56 14.34
CA ILE A 362 -12.58 -29.71 13.52
C ILE A 362 -13.24 -29.60 12.15
N THR A 363 -14.56 -29.42 12.10
CA THR A 363 -15.31 -29.30 10.84
C THR A 363 -15.92 -27.91 10.74
N ALA A 364 -15.40 -27.10 9.82
CA ALA A 364 -15.92 -25.77 9.54
C ALA A 364 -17.24 -25.82 8.76
N ASP A 365 -18.13 -24.88 9.06
CA ASP A 365 -19.40 -24.65 8.34
C ASP A 365 -19.49 -23.15 8.02
N PHE A 366 -18.98 -22.76 6.85
CA PHE A 366 -18.82 -21.36 6.46
C PHE A 366 -20.13 -20.79 5.92
N ASN A 367 -20.74 -19.88 6.69
CA ASN A 367 -22.01 -19.24 6.41
C ASN A 367 -21.81 -17.76 6.03
N TYR A 368 -22.26 -17.38 4.83
CA TYR A 368 -22.07 -16.05 4.25
C TYR A 368 -22.70 -14.95 5.11
N GLN A 369 -21.94 -13.86 5.30
CA GLN A 369 -22.40 -12.68 6.04
C GLN A 369 -22.45 -11.42 5.17
N THR A 370 -21.36 -11.12 4.45
CA THR A 370 -21.23 -9.92 3.61
C THR A 370 -20.14 -10.08 2.56
N ASN A 371 -20.15 -9.26 1.51
CA ASN A 371 -19.10 -9.09 0.49
C ASN A 371 -18.31 -7.77 0.62
N THR A 372 -18.56 -7.01 1.69
CA THR A 372 -17.97 -5.69 1.96
C THR A 372 -17.27 -5.63 3.32
N PHE A 373 -16.80 -6.75 3.86
CA PHE A 373 -16.21 -6.78 5.21
C PHE A 373 -15.10 -5.73 5.36
N LEU A 374 -15.26 -4.84 6.34
CA LEU A 374 -14.49 -3.61 6.58
C LEU A 374 -14.57 -2.53 5.49
N VAL A 375 -14.82 -2.88 4.23
CA VAL A 375 -14.94 -1.93 3.11
C VAL A 375 -16.09 -0.95 3.33
N ASP A 376 -17.25 -1.44 3.77
CA ASP A 376 -18.43 -0.61 4.08
C ASP A 376 -18.29 0.23 5.37
N GLU A 377 -17.22 0.00 6.13
CA GLU A 377 -16.81 0.79 7.27
C GLU A 377 -15.75 1.84 6.91
N MET A 378 -15.44 2.01 5.62
CA MET A 378 -14.55 3.05 5.08
C MET A 378 -15.30 3.96 4.09
N ILE A 379 -14.70 5.10 3.73
CA ILE A 379 -15.03 5.71 2.44
C ILE A 379 -14.29 4.89 1.39
N ASP A 380 -15.04 4.29 0.48
CA ASP A 380 -14.52 3.55 -0.66
C ASP A 380 -15.36 3.87 -1.90
N VAL A 381 -14.76 4.56 -2.87
CA VAL A 381 -15.39 4.91 -4.14
C VAL A 381 -14.91 4.06 -5.31
N GLY A 382 -14.51 2.80 -5.05
CA GLY A 382 -14.03 1.86 -6.06
C GLY A 382 -12.52 1.95 -6.24
N GLU A 383 -12.04 2.51 -7.35
CA GLU A 383 -10.59 2.59 -7.61
C GLU A 383 -10.21 4.03 -7.96
N GLY A 384 -9.01 4.46 -7.57
CA GLY A 384 -8.42 5.74 -7.99
C GLY A 384 -9.14 7.00 -7.52
N SER A 385 -9.42 7.16 -6.22
CA SER A 385 -10.14 8.32 -5.69
C SER A 385 -9.44 9.66 -5.96
N GLN A 386 -10.25 10.66 -6.30
CA GLN A 386 -9.88 11.98 -6.76
C GLN A 386 -10.68 13.04 -5.98
N PRO A 387 -10.35 13.29 -4.70
CA PRO A 387 -11.12 14.20 -3.84
C PRO A 387 -10.92 15.68 -4.15
N VAL A 388 -11.98 16.47 -4.03
CA VAL A 388 -11.95 17.94 -4.09
C VAL A 388 -12.99 18.51 -3.12
N PHE A 389 -12.74 19.71 -2.62
CA PHE A 389 -13.71 20.48 -1.85
C PHE A 389 -14.45 21.47 -2.75
N PHE A 390 -15.76 21.58 -2.56
CA PHE A 390 -16.63 22.53 -3.27
C PHE A 390 -17.93 22.70 -2.47
N ASP A 391 -18.43 23.93 -2.33
CA ASP A 391 -19.69 24.22 -1.63
C ASP A 391 -20.88 23.98 -2.58
N VAL A 392 -21.46 22.77 -2.53
CA VAL A 392 -22.50 22.36 -3.48
C VAL A 392 -23.83 23.02 -3.18
N ASP A 393 -24.21 23.18 -1.91
CA ASP A 393 -25.51 23.71 -1.52
C ASP A 393 -25.51 25.22 -1.22
N ASN A 394 -24.34 25.85 -1.33
CA ASN A 394 -24.09 27.29 -1.19
C ASN A 394 -24.43 27.81 0.21
N ASP A 395 -24.16 26.99 1.23
CA ASP A 395 -24.39 27.33 2.64
C ASP A 395 -23.15 27.97 3.32
N GLY A 396 -22.03 28.03 2.60
CA GLY A 396 -20.76 28.56 3.04
C GLY A 396 -19.83 27.52 3.69
N LEU A 397 -20.22 26.25 3.75
CA LEU A 397 -19.39 25.14 4.18
C LEU A 397 -18.85 24.39 2.97
N GLN A 398 -17.60 23.95 3.04
CA GLN A 398 -17.02 23.11 1.99
C GLN A 398 -17.58 21.69 2.10
N ASP A 399 -18.17 21.20 1.02
CA ASP A 399 -18.54 19.80 0.85
C ASP A 399 -17.41 19.01 0.19
N MET A 400 -17.50 17.69 0.22
CA MET A 400 -16.52 16.79 -0.37
C MET A 400 -17.12 16.09 -1.60
N LEU A 401 -16.48 16.27 -2.76
CA LEU A 401 -16.73 15.47 -3.95
C LEU A 401 -15.52 14.58 -4.22
N ILE A 402 -15.77 13.29 -4.47
CA ILE A 402 -14.73 12.32 -4.74
C ILE A 402 -15.01 11.68 -6.09
N GLY A 403 -14.30 12.16 -7.12
CA GLY A 403 -14.23 11.44 -8.38
C GLY A 403 -13.41 10.16 -8.24
N ASN A 404 -13.48 9.25 -9.22
CA ASN A 404 -12.75 7.99 -9.16
C ASN A 404 -12.24 7.55 -10.54
N TYR A 405 -11.35 6.56 -10.58
CA TYR A 405 -11.08 5.79 -11.81
C TYR A 405 -12.34 5.05 -12.28
N GLY A 406 -13.02 4.40 -11.34
CA GLY A 406 -14.36 3.85 -11.54
C GLY A 406 -14.73 2.75 -10.55
N TYR A 407 -16.02 2.52 -10.41
CA TYR A 407 -16.57 1.32 -9.79
C TYR A 407 -16.53 0.16 -10.78
N PHE A 408 -16.20 -1.03 -10.29
CA PHE A 408 -16.22 -2.24 -11.10
C PHE A 408 -17.64 -2.56 -11.58
N ASP A 409 -17.81 -2.71 -12.89
CA ASP A 409 -19.06 -3.04 -13.56
C ASP A 409 -18.80 -3.82 -14.85
N THR A 410 -19.06 -5.13 -14.82
CA THR A 410 -18.88 -6.04 -15.98
C THR A 410 -19.72 -5.69 -17.22
N THR A 411 -20.69 -4.78 -17.10
CA THR A 411 -21.51 -4.31 -18.23
C THR A 411 -20.85 -3.15 -18.99
N ALA A 412 -19.86 -2.50 -18.39
CA ALA A 412 -19.10 -1.40 -18.98
C ALA A 412 -18.00 -1.89 -19.93
N VAL A 413 -17.59 -1.05 -20.89
CA VAL A 413 -16.64 -1.41 -21.97
C VAL A 413 -15.29 -1.87 -21.43
N ASN A 414 -14.86 -1.34 -20.28
CA ASN A 414 -13.59 -1.64 -19.64
C ASN A 414 -13.77 -2.29 -18.25
N ASN A 415 -14.96 -2.82 -17.95
CA ASN A 415 -15.38 -3.29 -16.63
C ASN A 415 -15.38 -2.23 -15.52
N TYR A 416 -15.37 -0.93 -15.87
CA TYR A 416 -15.37 0.16 -14.92
C TYR A 416 -16.23 1.33 -15.42
N VAL A 417 -16.86 2.04 -14.50
CA VAL A 417 -17.58 3.30 -14.75
C VAL A 417 -17.10 4.36 -13.77
N GLY A 418 -16.60 5.47 -14.29
CA GLY A 418 -16.22 6.64 -13.50
C GLY A 418 -17.45 7.39 -12.98
N GLU A 419 -17.41 7.79 -11.72
CA GLU A 419 -18.48 8.49 -11.01
C GLU A 419 -17.90 9.57 -10.09
N ILE A 420 -18.77 10.37 -9.47
CA ILE A 420 -18.41 11.31 -8.41
C ILE A 420 -19.31 11.05 -7.19
N ALA A 421 -18.72 10.60 -6.09
CA ALA A 421 -19.44 10.54 -4.83
C ALA A 421 -19.52 11.94 -4.19
N TYR A 422 -20.71 12.34 -3.74
CA TYR A 422 -20.97 13.63 -3.10
C TYR A 422 -21.30 13.44 -1.62
N PHE A 423 -20.52 14.10 -0.77
CA PHE A 423 -20.69 14.14 0.67
C PHE A 423 -20.92 15.58 1.13
N ILE A 424 -22.13 15.86 1.62
CA ILE A 424 -22.46 17.17 2.19
C ILE A 424 -21.85 17.34 3.58
N ASN A 425 -21.39 18.55 3.90
CA ASN A 425 -20.94 18.93 5.22
C ASN A 425 -22.15 19.24 6.11
N ILE A 426 -22.45 18.34 7.04
CA ILE A 426 -23.51 18.46 8.04
C ILE A 426 -23.00 19.03 9.37
N GLY A 427 -21.75 19.46 9.42
CA GLY A 427 -21.08 20.01 10.60
C GLY A 427 -21.33 21.50 10.77
N ASP A 428 -20.30 22.20 11.23
CA ASP A 428 -20.24 23.66 11.23
C ASP A 428 -18.87 24.14 10.75
N ALA A 429 -18.74 25.46 10.59
CA ALA A 429 -17.56 26.14 10.07
C ALA A 429 -16.26 25.90 10.88
N THR A 430 -16.34 25.28 12.06
CA THR A 430 -15.21 24.98 12.95
C THR A 430 -15.08 23.49 13.31
N HIS A 431 -16.07 22.68 12.93
CA HIS A 431 -16.12 21.26 13.22
C HIS A 431 -16.78 20.55 12.03
N PRO A 432 -16.02 20.24 10.97
CA PRO A 432 -16.57 19.58 9.80
C PRO A 432 -17.10 18.19 10.16
N ALA A 433 -18.18 17.78 9.49
CA ALA A 433 -18.72 16.42 9.55
C ALA A 433 -19.46 16.15 8.26
N PHE A 434 -19.34 14.95 7.69
CA PHE A 434 -19.84 14.69 6.34
C PHE A 434 -20.95 13.63 6.30
N GLN A 435 -21.83 13.70 5.31
CA GLN A 435 -22.79 12.65 4.99
C GLN A 435 -22.84 12.39 3.49
N LEU A 436 -22.67 11.12 3.09
CA LEU A 436 -22.84 10.68 1.71
C LEU A 436 -24.29 10.91 1.25
N ILE A 437 -24.44 11.60 0.11
CA ILE A 437 -25.73 11.91 -0.53
C ILE A 437 -25.96 11.03 -1.75
N THR A 438 -24.93 10.81 -2.56
CA THR A 438 -24.97 9.93 -3.75
C THR A 438 -23.55 9.48 -4.12
N ASN A 439 -23.42 8.31 -4.74
CA ASN A 439 -22.16 7.87 -5.34
C ASN A 439 -21.99 8.36 -6.79
N ASP A 440 -23.07 8.82 -7.41
CA ASP A 440 -23.13 9.24 -8.82
C ASP A 440 -23.75 10.64 -8.92
N TYR A 441 -23.00 11.64 -8.47
CA TYR A 441 -23.37 13.05 -8.57
C TYR A 441 -23.50 13.46 -10.04
N GLU A 442 -24.58 14.18 -10.36
CA GLU A 442 -24.97 14.56 -11.73
C GLU A 442 -25.18 13.39 -12.72
N ASN A 443 -25.34 12.15 -12.22
CA ASN A 443 -25.56 10.97 -13.06
C ASN A 443 -24.46 10.83 -14.15
N LEU A 444 -23.21 11.13 -13.78
CA LEU A 444 -22.05 11.10 -14.67
C LEU A 444 -21.73 9.69 -15.14
N SER A 445 -22.12 8.66 -14.39
CA SER A 445 -22.06 7.25 -14.82
C SER A 445 -22.66 7.03 -16.22
N SER A 446 -23.71 7.79 -16.57
CA SER A 446 -24.40 7.70 -17.86
C SER A 446 -23.55 8.11 -19.06
N LEU A 447 -22.45 8.83 -18.84
CA LEU A 447 -21.46 9.15 -19.87
C LEU A 447 -20.55 7.97 -20.21
N ASN A 448 -20.51 6.93 -19.36
CA ASN A 448 -19.69 5.73 -19.53
C ASN A 448 -18.20 6.06 -19.80
N VAL A 449 -17.69 7.05 -19.05
CA VAL A 449 -16.29 7.47 -19.07
C VAL A 449 -15.53 6.85 -17.91
N LEU A 450 -14.20 6.77 -18.04
CA LEU A 450 -13.30 6.32 -16.98
C LEU A 450 -12.51 7.49 -16.45
N PHE A 451 -12.16 7.41 -15.16
CA PHE A 451 -11.35 8.40 -14.47
C PHE A 451 -11.99 9.78 -14.51
N ILE A 452 -12.60 10.18 -13.41
CA ILE A 452 -13.20 11.50 -13.25
C ILE A 452 -12.41 12.24 -12.17
N ARG A 453 -11.70 13.30 -12.57
CA ARG A 453 -11.07 14.25 -11.64
C ARG A 453 -11.81 15.58 -11.71
N PRO A 454 -12.77 15.86 -10.81
CA PRO A 454 -13.45 17.16 -10.79
C PRO A 454 -12.49 18.29 -10.41
N ALA A 455 -12.69 19.45 -11.01
CA ALA A 455 -12.10 20.73 -10.62
C ALA A 455 -13.10 21.86 -10.91
N PHE A 456 -13.12 22.85 -10.03
CA PHE A 456 -14.12 23.91 -10.01
C PHE A 456 -13.51 25.29 -10.22
N GLY A 457 -14.22 26.17 -10.90
CA GLY A 457 -13.91 27.59 -11.01
C GLY A 457 -14.88 28.32 -11.94
N ASP A 458 -15.00 29.63 -11.77
CA ASP A 458 -15.85 30.49 -12.61
C ASP A 458 -15.26 30.62 -14.03
N LEU A 459 -15.85 29.91 -15.01
CA LEU A 459 -15.36 29.83 -16.39
C LEU A 459 -16.21 30.63 -17.38
N ASP A 460 -17.35 31.18 -16.95
CA ASP A 460 -18.23 32.01 -17.79
C ASP A 460 -18.47 33.42 -17.22
N GLY A 461 -17.85 33.73 -16.08
CA GLY A 461 -17.75 35.04 -15.46
C GLY A 461 -19.04 35.52 -14.80
N ASP A 462 -19.97 34.62 -14.47
CA ASP A 462 -21.24 34.97 -13.84
C ASP A 462 -21.22 34.93 -12.29
N GLY A 463 -20.14 34.41 -11.74
CA GLY A 463 -19.83 34.41 -10.30
C GLY A 463 -20.24 33.13 -9.56
N ASP A 464 -20.77 32.11 -10.25
CA ASP A 464 -20.76 30.75 -9.75
C ASP A 464 -19.56 29.96 -10.30
N GLU A 465 -19.21 28.84 -9.66
CA GLU A 465 -18.14 27.98 -10.18
C GLU A 465 -18.73 26.88 -11.06
N ASP A 466 -18.14 26.74 -12.24
CA ASP A 466 -18.39 25.65 -13.17
C ASP A 466 -17.54 24.42 -12.81
N MET A 467 -17.91 23.26 -13.35
CA MET A 467 -17.15 22.02 -13.19
C MET A 467 -16.47 21.61 -14.50
N ILE A 468 -15.16 21.37 -14.44
CA ILE A 468 -14.46 20.56 -15.42
C ILE A 468 -14.07 19.22 -14.81
N THR A 469 -14.00 18.19 -15.64
CA THR A 469 -13.50 16.88 -15.17
C THR A 469 -12.39 16.36 -16.05
N GLY A 470 -11.28 15.97 -15.43
CA GLY A 470 -10.21 15.23 -16.07
C GLY A 470 -10.59 13.79 -16.37
N ARG A 471 -9.99 13.21 -17.42
CA ARG A 471 -10.32 11.90 -18.01
C ARG A 471 -9.10 11.03 -18.29
N ASN A 472 -9.31 9.72 -18.35
CA ASN A 472 -8.24 8.75 -18.64
C ASN A 472 -7.57 8.96 -20.00
N ASP A 473 -8.30 9.51 -20.98
CA ASP A 473 -7.83 9.82 -22.34
C ASP A 473 -7.17 11.20 -22.48
N GLY A 474 -6.90 11.89 -21.35
CA GLY A 474 -6.21 13.18 -21.34
C GLY A 474 -7.09 14.39 -21.68
N THR A 475 -8.36 14.19 -22.02
CA THR A 475 -9.32 15.28 -22.34
C THR A 475 -10.00 15.83 -21.09
N LEU A 476 -10.81 16.88 -21.26
CA LEU A 476 -11.61 17.49 -20.18
C LEU A 476 -13.10 17.52 -20.56
N LEU A 477 -13.99 17.08 -19.67
CA LEU A 477 -15.42 17.42 -19.78
C LEU A 477 -15.67 18.82 -19.21
N TYR A 478 -16.74 19.46 -19.65
CA TYR A 478 -17.22 20.72 -19.08
C TYR A 478 -18.72 20.63 -18.79
N LEU A 479 -19.06 20.98 -17.55
CA LEU A 479 -20.41 21.16 -17.08
C LEU A 479 -20.54 22.59 -16.54
N GLN A 480 -21.48 23.33 -17.10
CA GLN A 480 -21.75 24.71 -16.69
C GLN A 480 -22.69 24.70 -15.50
N ASN A 481 -22.40 25.46 -14.47
CA ASN A 481 -23.32 25.76 -13.40
C ASN A 481 -24.31 26.83 -13.89
N ILE A 482 -25.60 26.56 -13.73
CA ILE A 482 -26.68 27.49 -14.11
C ILE A 482 -27.51 27.90 -12.90
N ALA A 483 -27.00 27.65 -11.70
CA ALA A 483 -27.67 28.01 -10.47
C ALA A 483 -27.77 29.53 -10.34
N THR A 484 -28.91 30.03 -9.92
CA THR A 484 -28.98 31.46 -9.56
C THR A 484 -28.24 31.69 -8.24
N PRO A 485 -27.58 32.85 -8.05
CA PRO A 485 -26.76 33.12 -6.86
C PRO A 485 -27.48 32.82 -5.54
N GLY A 486 -26.80 32.08 -4.65
CA GLY A 486 -27.32 31.66 -3.34
C GLY A 486 -28.16 30.38 -3.35
N ASN A 487 -28.24 29.68 -4.49
CA ASN A 487 -28.79 28.33 -4.56
C ASN A 487 -27.66 27.30 -4.68
N ALA A 488 -28.03 26.04 -4.41
CA ALA A 488 -27.22 24.88 -4.74
C ALA A 488 -26.87 24.85 -6.22
N ALA A 489 -25.66 24.35 -6.53
CA ALA A 489 -25.17 24.18 -7.88
C ALA A 489 -26.13 23.32 -8.73
N ASP A 490 -26.29 23.70 -9.99
CA ASP A 490 -27.14 23.01 -10.97
C ASP A 490 -26.35 22.89 -12.27
N PHE A 491 -25.76 21.72 -12.50
CA PHE A 491 -24.81 21.52 -13.60
C PHE A 491 -25.50 21.02 -14.87
N ILE A 492 -25.18 21.64 -16.00
CA ILE A 492 -25.58 21.16 -17.33
C ILE A 492 -24.36 20.75 -18.14
N PHE A 493 -24.44 19.58 -18.78
CA PHE A 493 -23.36 19.10 -19.66
C PHE A 493 -23.23 19.96 -20.92
N MET A 494 -22.03 20.50 -21.15
CA MET A 494 -21.79 21.44 -22.24
C MET A 494 -20.80 20.92 -23.30
N ALA A 495 -19.77 20.17 -22.90
CA ALA A 495 -18.78 19.66 -23.86
C ALA A 495 -18.07 18.37 -23.39
N GLU A 496 -17.82 17.47 -24.35
CA GLU A 496 -17.02 16.24 -24.15
C GLU A 496 -15.50 16.49 -24.19
N ASN A 497 -15.07 17.60 -24.80
CA ASN A 497 -13.68 18.03 -24.87
C ASN A 497 -13.60 19.55 -24.79
N TYR A 498 -13.44 20.04 -23.56
CA TYR A 498 -13.37 21.46 -23.26
C TYR A 498 -12.05 22.07 -23.73
N GLY A 499 -12.14 23.17 -24.46
CA GLY A 499 -10.97 23.86 -25.04
C GLY A 499 -10.21 23.08 -26.12
N GLY A 500 -10.65 21.86 -26.50
CA GLY A 500 -9.87 20.98 -27.38
C GLY A 500 -8.57 20.50 -26.73
N ILE A 501 -8.53 20.44 -25.39
CA ILE A 501 -7.36 20.06 -24.61
C ILE A 501 -7.20 18.54 -24.63
N ASP A 502 -5.96 18.10 -24.81
CA ASP A 502 -5.53 16.72 -24.70
C ASP A 502 -4.08 16.74 -24.19
N VAL A 503 -3.88 16.30 -22.95
CA VAL A 503 -2.55 16.17 -22.34
C VAL A 503 -1.97 14.77 -22.49
N GLY A 504 -2.65 13.85 -23.18
CA GLY A 504 -2.21 12.46 -23.36
C GLY A 504 -3.06 11.47 -22.58
N ASN A 505 -2.68 11.15 -21.33
CA ASN A 505 -3.45 10.18 -20.52
C ASN A 505 -3.58 10.66 -19.07
N PHE A 506 -4.75 10.41 -18.48
CA PHE A 506 -5.08 10.72 -17.08
C PHE A 506 -4.89 12.21 -16.75
N SER A 507 -5.68 13.08 -17.38
CA SER A 507 -5.66 14.51 -17.08
C SER A 507 -6.15 14.77 -15.65
N THR A 508 -5.37 15.48 -14.85
CA THR A 508 -5.73 15.87 -13.48
C THR A 508 -5.73 17.39 -13.38
N PRO A 509 -6.85 18.06 -13.76
CA PRO A 509 -6.91 19.51 -13.79
C PRO A 509 -7.02 20.11 -12.38
N GLN A 510 -6.53 21.34 -12.27
CA GLN A 510 -6.89 22.33 -11.27
C GLN A 510 -7.17 23.65 -12.00
N VAL A 511 -8.28 24.30 -11.67
CA VAL A 511 -8.60 25.65 -12.13
C VAL A 511 -8.05 26.63 -11.09
N VAL A 512 -7.17 27.53 -11.49
CA VAL A 512 -6.52 28.49 -10.57
C VAL A 512 -5.89 29.63 -11.36
N ASP A 513 -5.92 30.86 -10.86
CA ASP A 513 -5.22 32.02 -11.43
C ASP A 513 -3.69 31.92 -11.17
N VAL A 514 -3.00 31.09 -11.96
CA VAL A 514 -1.58 30.77 -11.78
C VAL A 514 -0.69 32.02 -11.87
N ASN A 515 -1.06 32.99 -12.69
CA ASN A 515 -0.24 34.16 -12.98
C ASN A 515 -0.65 35.44 -12.23
N ARG A 516 -1.73 35.37 -11.44
CA ARG A 516 -2.33 36.47 -10.67
C ARG A 516 -2.81 37.63 -11.54
N ASP A 517 -3.31 37.36 -12.74
CA ASP A 517 -3.87 38.36 -13.65
C ASP A 517 -5.39 38.56 -13.53
N GLY A 518 -6.05 37.78 -12.66
CA GLY A 518 -7.47 37.79 -12.41
C GLY A 518 -8.29 36.91 -13.36
N LEU A 519 -7.63 36.12 -14.22
CA LEU A 519 -8.26 35.12 -15.06
C LEU A 519 -7.94 33.71 -14.55
N GLN A 520 -8.95 32.84 -14.53
CA GLN A 520 -8.74 31.44 -14.20
C GLN A 520 -7.91 30.75 -15.30
N ASP A 521 -6.77 30.16 -14.92
CA ASP A 521 -5.94 29.32 -15.76
C ASP A 521 -6.18 27.83 -15.46
N LEU A 522 -5.57 26.93 -16.24
CA LEU A 522 -5.56 25.49 -15.95
C LEU A 522 -4.13 24.98 -15.71
N LEU A 523 -3.96 24.31 -14.58
CA LEU A 523 -2.79 23.49 -14.27
C LEU A 523 -3.21 22.02 -14.32
N ILE A 524 -2.62 21.23 -15.23
CA ILE A 524 -3.08 19.87 -15.51
C ILE A 524 -1.93 18.88 -15.37
N GLY A 525 -2.06 17.91 -14.46
CA GLY A 525 -1.16 16.77 -14.38
C GLY A 525 -1.54 15.66 -15.36
N GLU A 526 -0.65 14.67 -15.49
CA GLU A 526 -0.81 13.56 -16.43
C GLU A 526 -0.02 12.31 -16.01
N LYS A 527 -0.26 11.21 -16.72
CA LYS A 527 0.43 9.92 -16.53
C LYS A 527 1.95 10.02 -16.59
N ASP A 528 2.52 10.88 -17.41
CA ASP A 528 3.96 11.02 -17.60
C ASP A 528 4.67 11.72 -16.42
N GLY A 529 3.91 12.29 -15.47
CA GLY A 529 4.43 12.84 -14.21
C GLY A 529 4.91 14.28 -14.26
N ASN A 530 4.81 14.95 -15.40
CA ASN A 530 4.99 16.39 -15.57
C ASN A 530 3.69 17.17 -15.35
N LEU A 531 3.76 18.49 -15.39
CA LEU A 531 2.58 19.36 -15.36
C LEU A 531 2.49 20.20 -16.63
N ASN A 532 1.27 20.37 -17.12
CA ASN A 532 0.90 21.19 -18.26
C ASN A 532 0.22 22.48 -17.78
N TYR A 533 0.74 23.64 -18.18
CA TYR A 533 0.17 24.94 -17.86
C TYR A 533 -0.51 25.54 -19.10
N TYR A 534 -1.82 25.74 -19.01
CA TYR A 534 -2.63 26.42 -19.99
C TYR A 534 -3.08 27.77 -19.44
N GLN A 535 -2.54 28.85 -20.02
CA GLN A 535 -2.95 30.20 -19.65
C GLN A 535 -4.26 30.55 -20.35
N ASN A 536 -5.19 31.18 -19.63
CA ASN A 536 -6.33 31.85 -20.20
C ASN A 536 -5.91 33.19 -20.82
N THR A 537 -5.87 33.23 -22.14
CA THR A 537 -5.55 34.44 -22.94
C THR A 537 -6.79 35.17 -23.44
N GLY A 538 -7.98 34.69 -23.05
CA GLY A 538 -9.28 35.23 -23.44
C GLY A 538 -9.78 36.27 -22.43
N THR A 539 -10.99 36.03 -21.93
CA THR A 539 -11.65 36.86 -20.91
C THR A 539 -12.22 35.96 -19.82
N SER A 540 -12.63 36.54 -18.68
CA SER A 540 -13.31 35.79 -17.62
C SER A 540 -14.60 35.12 -18.10
N THR A 541 -15.30 35.73 -19.06
CA THR A 541 -16.58 35.20 -19.58
C THR A 541 -16.45 34.29 -20.81
N THR A 542 -15.25 34.21 -21.37
CA THR A 542 -14.99 33.43 -22.58
C THR A 542 -13.50 33.09 -22.58
N PRO A 543 -13.12 32.07 -21.79
CA PRO A 543 -11.73 31.69 -21.64
C PRO A 543 -11.16 31.15 -22.95
N ILE A 544 -9.88 31.43 -23.20
CA ILE A 544 -9.12 30.87 -24.34
C ILE A 544 -7.83 30.28 -23.78
N PHE A 545 -7.84 28.97 -23.55
CA PHE A 545 -6.72 28.24 -23.00
C PHE A 545 -5.65 27.96 -24.05
N ILE A 546 -4.44 28.47 -23.82
CA ILE A 546 -3.27 28.24 -24.67
C ILE A 546 -2.21 27.52 -23.84
N LEU A 547 -1.73 26.38 -24.35
CA LEU A 547 -0.61 25.65 -23.75
C LEU A 547 0.64 26.53 -23.76
N THR A 548 1.02 27.03 -22.60
CA THR A 548 2.19 27.89 -22.42
C THR A 548 3.43 27.07 -22.09
N ASN A 549 3.28 26.00 -21.30
CA ASN A 549 4.38 25.13 -20.90
C ASN A 549 3.89 23.71 -20.61
N SER A 550 4.41 22.70 -21.31
CA SER A 550 4.08 21.28 -21.07
C SER A 550 4.97 20.60 -20.03
N PHE A 551 5.89 21.33 -19.40
CA PHE A 551 6.77 20.86 -18.34
C PHE A 551 6.92 21.96 -17.28
N PHE A 552 5.77 22.41 -16.78
CA PHE A 552 5.64 23.60 -15.95
C PHE A 552 6.51 23.49 -14.69
N GLY A 553 7.31 24.55 -14.45
CA GLY A 553 8.21 24.60 -13.31
C GLY A 553 9.31 23.54 -13.27
N GLY A 554 9.50 22.73 -14.33
CA GLY A 554 10.41 21.60 -14.28
C GLY A 554 9.94 20.46 -13.36
N VAL A 555 8.64 20.38 -13.07
CA VAL A 555 8.05 19.35 -12.21
C VAL A 555 8.13 17.98 -12.88
N ASP A 556 8.61 17.00 -12.12
CA ASP A 556 8.71 15.60 -12.51
C ASP A 556 8.60 14.75 -11.24
N VAL A 557 7.47 14.05 -11.10
CA VAL A 557 7.18 13.18 -9.95
C VAL A 557 7.48 11.70 -10.24
N ARG A 558 8.05 11.38 -11.40
CA ARG A 558 8.50 10.02 -11.70
C ARG A 558 9.60 9.61 -10.74
N GLN A 559 9.60 8.33 -10.39
CA GLN A 559 10.60 7.75 -9.51
C GLN A 559 11.56 6.85 -10.29
N GLN A 560 12.77 6.70 -9.75
CA GLN A 560 13.79 5.87 -10.39
C GLN A 560 13.26 4.43 -10.59
N GLY A 561 13.35 3.93 -11.82
CA GLY A 561 12.83 2.61 -12.19
C GLY A 561 11.42 2.61 -12.77
N TYR A 562 10.70 3.73 -12.69
CA TYR A 562 9.36 3.90 -13.24
C TYR A 562 9.36 4.84 -14.44
N LEU A 563 8.54 4.52 -15.44
CA LEU A 563 8.40 5.33 -16.66
C LEU A 563 7.25 6.34 -16.57
N THR A 564 6.37 6.16 -15.58
CA THR A 564 5.16 6.94 -15.32
C THR A 564 5.24 7.63 -13.96
N GLY A 565 4.43 8.67 -13.79
CA GLY A 565 4.41 9.49 -12.58
C GLY A 565 3.02 9.84 -12.09
N TYR A 566 1.98 9.84 -12.93
CA TYR A 566 0.58 10.17 -12.56
C TYR A 566 0.50 11.41 -11.67
N SER A 567 1.00 12.55 -12.16
CA SER A 567 0.98 13.80 -11.39
C SER A 567 -0.46 14.23 -11.11
N SER A 568 -0.72 14.67 -9.88
CA SER A 568 -2.00 15.31 -9.49
C SER A 568 -1.70 16.61 -8.75
N PRO A 569 -1.86 17.78 -9.40
CA PRO A 569 -1.45 19.05 -8.83
C PRO A 569 -2.48 19.61 -7.84
N TYR A 570 -1.97 20.29 -6.82
CA TYR A 570 -2.70 21.19 -5.93
C TYR A 570 -1.80 22.40 -5.62
N LEU A 571 -2.01 23.48 -6.36
CA LEU A 571 -1.39 24.79 -6.18
C LEU A 571 -2.25 25.60 -5.21
N CYS A 572 -1.68 26.00 -4.08
CA CYS A 572 -2.40 26.72 -3.04
C CYS A 572 -1.49 27.72 -2.30
N GLU A 573 -2.11 28.63 -1.55
CA GLU A 573 -1.41 29.46 -0.57
C GLU A 573 -1.43 28.68 0.77
N LEU A 574 -0.39 27.90 1.02
CA LEU A 574 -0.35 26.97 2.15
C LEU A 574 -0.05 27.65 3.49
N ASP A 575 0.61 28.81 3.46
CA ASP A 575 0.97 29.56 4.66
C ASP A 575 0.52 31.02 4.57
N SER A 576 0.56 31.69 5.73
CA SER A 576 0.14 33.09 5.87
C SER A 576 0.97 34.11 5.06
N LEU A 577 2.02 33.70 4.36
CA LEU A 577 2.82 34.59 3.51
C LEU A 577 2.14 34.85 2.17
N GLY A 578 1.14 34.05 1.80
CA GLY A 578 0.39 34.20 0.54
C GLY A 578 1.22 33.86 -0.71
N GLU A 579 2.34 33.15 -0.56
CA GLU A 579 3.11 32.64 -1.70
C GLU A 579 2.56 31.27 -2.14
N TYR A 580 2.51 31.04 -3.45
CA TYR A 580 2.14 29.72 -3.95
C TYR A 580 3.09 28.61 -3.50
N THR A 581 2.49 27.56 -2.95
CA THR A 581 3.07 26.23 -2.77
C THR A 581 2.35 25.26 -3.69
N LEU A 582 3.11 24.37 -4.33
CA LEU A 582 2.56 23.34 -5.20
C LEU A 582 2.80 21.97 -4.57
N LEU A 583 1.71 21.28 -4.21
CA LEU A 583 1.71 19.87 -3.86
C LEU A 583 1.39 19.05 -5.10
N VAL A 584 2.15 17.98 -5.35
CA VAL A 584 1.94 17.12 -6.52
C VAL A 584 1.93 15.67 -6.05
N GLY A 585 0.77 15.03 -6.17
CA GLY A 585 0.62 13.60 -5.98
C GLY A 585 1.38 12.80 -7.04
N SER A 586 1.68 11.54 -6.75
CA SER A 586 2.51 10.69 -7.61
C SER A 586 2.07 9.23 -7.60
N GLU A 587 2.51 8.49 -8.63
CA GLU A 587 2.20 7.08 -8.84
C GLU A 587 2.49 6.20 -7.63
N ARG A 588 3.56 6.48 -6.89
CA ARG A 588 3.99 5.67 -5.73
C ARG A 588 3.40 6.13 -4.40
N GLY A 589 2.42 7.04 -4.44
CA GLY A 589 1.67 7.55 -3.30
C GLY A 589 2.33 8.71 -2.56
N PHE A 590 3.52 9.13 -2.98
CA PHE A 590 4.21 10.25 -2.38
C PHE A 590 3.62 11.58 -2.83
N ILE A 591 3.68 12.59 -1.96
CA ILE A 591 3.38 13.98 -2.31
C ILE A 591 4.70 14.74 -2.41
N PHE A 592 4.93 15.37 -3.56
CA PHE A 592 6.07 16.24 -3.79
C PHE A 592 5.66 17.68 -3.50
N ARG A 593 6.52 18.45 -2.83
CA ARG A 593 6.31 19.87 -2.56
C ARG A 593 7.29 20.72 -3.36
N TYR A 594 6.75 21.67 -4.10
CA TYR A 594 7.50 22.65 -4.87
C TYR A 594 7.20 24.07 -4.38
N THR A 595 8.25 24.89 -4.33
CA THR A 595 8.22 26.31 -3.92
C THR A 595 8.96 27.17 -4.94
N ASN A 596 9.13 28.46 -4.67
CA ASN A 596 9.74 29.43 -5.60
C ASN A 596 8.95 29.52 -6.92
N ILE A 597 7.63 29.69 -6.79
CA ILE A 597 6.69 29.76 -7.92
C ILE A 597 6.43 31.22 -8.28
N GLU A 598 6.24 32.06 -7.26
CA GLU A 598 6.01 33.50 -7.41
C GLU A 598 7.08 34.16 -8.28
N ASN A 599 6.63 34.90 -9.31
CA ASN A 599 7.50 35.56 -10.29
C ASN A 599 8.48 34.63 -11.05
N ASN A 600 8.26 33.32 -11.02
CA ASN A 600 9.13 32.30 -11.61
C ASN A 600 8.39 31.31 -12.52
N LEU A 601 7.23 31.69 -13.07
CA LEU A 601 6.38 30.82 -13.91
C LEU A 601 7.06 30.32 -15.19
N ASN A 602 8.11 31.03 -15.67
CA ASN A 602 8.91 30.64 -16.83
C ASN A 602 10.20 29.88 -16.46
N GLY A 603 10.44 29.65 -15.18
CA GLY A 603 11.67 29.04 -14.67
C GLY A 603 11.46 27.61 -14.15
N THR A 604 12.40 27.18 -13.30
CA THR A 604 12.33 25.90 -12.60
C THR A 604 11.97 26.16 -11.15
N PHE A 605 11.00 25.42 -10.63
CA PHE A 605 10.59 25.47 -9.24
C PHE A 605 11.58 24.72 -8.36
N THR A 606 11.62 25.11 -7.09
CA THR A 606 12.44 24.43 -6.10
C THR A 606 11.65 23.26 -5.54
N LYS A 607 12.06 22.03 -5.84
CA LYS A 607 11.55 20.86 -5.13
C LYS A 607 12.04 20.90 -3.68
N ALA A 608 11.17 21.31 -2.77
CA ALA A 608 11.46 21.39 -1.34
C ALA A 608 11.46 19.99 -0.72
N ASP A 609 10.42 19.20 -1.02
CA ASP A 609 10.20 17.88 -0.43
C ASP A 609 9.83 16.85 -1.49
N SER A 610 10.30 15.60 -1.35
CA SER A 610 9.89 14.47 -2.21
C SER A 610 8.94 13.49 -1.51
N ILE A 611 8.71 13.69 -0.21
CA ILE A 611 7.83 12.92 0.67
C ILE A 611 7.22 13.91 1.69
N TYR A 612 6.41 14.83 1.19
CA TYR A 612 5.85 15.89 2.02
C TYR A 612 5.07 15.30 3.22
N SER A 613 5.45 15.71 4.44
CA SER A 613 4.92 15.21 5.72
C SER A 613 4.99 13.68 5.92
N GLY A 614 5.82 12.95 5.17
CA GLY A 614 5.85 11.49 5.26
C GLY A 614 4.64 10.79 4.64
N ILE A 615 3.76 11.53 3.93
CA ILE A 615 2.50 10.99 3.41
C ILE A 615 2.76 9.95 2.32
N ARG A 616 2.25 8.74 2.55
CA ARG A 616 2.20 7.63 1.57
C ARG A 616 1.03 6.69 1.88
N MET A 617 -0.07 6.82 1.12
CA MET A 617 -1.29 5.99 1.28
C MET A 617 -1.48 5.01 0.09
N GLY A 618 -0.45 4.23 -0.24
CA GLY A 618 -0.49 3.26 -1.33
C GLY A 618 -0.02 3.83 -2.68
N LEU A 619 -0.64 3.42 -3.79
CA LEU A 619 -0.36 3.96 -5.13
C LEU A 619 -1.24 5.18 -5.42
N ARG A 620 -0.76 6.05 -6.33
CA ARG A 620 -1.43 7.25 -6.88
C ARG A 620 -2.06 8.16 -5.85
N SER A 621 -1.26 8.99 -5.19
CA SER A 621 -1.79 10.04 -4.32
C SER A 621 -2.45 11.16 -5.13
N SER A 622 -3.58 11.68 -4.64
CA SER A 622 -4.26 12.84 -5.21
C SER A 622 -4.63 13.84 -4.12
N PRO A 623 -3.79 14.85 -3.85
CA PRO A 623 -4.06 15.84 -2.81
C PRO A 623 -5.12 16.85 -3.23
N SER A 624 -5.89 17.30 -2.25
CA SER A 624 -6.73 18.51 -2.27
C SER A 624 -6.76 19.09 -0.86
N GLY A 625 -7.16 20.34 -0.69
CA GLY A 625 -7.29 20.93 0.63
C GLY A 625 -8.18 22.15 0.67
N ALA A 626 -8.62 22.49 1.87
CA ALA A 626 -9.38 23.70 2.21
C ALA A 626 -9.19 24.00 3.70
N ASP A 627 -9.48 25.24 4.12
CA ASP A 627 -9.59 25.59 5.54
C ASP A 627 -10.99 25.20 6.01
N LEU A 628 -11.12 24.02 6.60
CA LEU A 628 -12.40 23.40 6.95
C LEU A 628 -12.87 23.77 8.36
N ASP A 629 -11.95 24.23 9.22
CA ASP A 629 -12.24 24.61 10.60
C ASP A 629 -12.04 26.12 10.90
N ASN A 630 -11.77 26.92 9.87
CA ASN A 630 -11.54 28.37 9.94
C ASN A 630 -10.40 28.78 10.88
N ASP A 631 -9.39 27.93 11.04
CA ASP A 631 -8.19 28.26 11.82
C ASP A 631 -7.12 29.02 11.02
N GLY A 632 -7.35 29.18 9.71
CA GLY A 632 -6.45 29.86 8.77
C GLY A 632 -5.37 28.95 8.18
N LYS A 633 -5.47 27.64 8.38
CA LYS A 633 -4.62 26.62 7.77
C LYS A 633 -5.46 25.73 6.86
N ILE A 634 -4.75 24.94 6.05
CA ILE A 634 -5.39 24.06 5.08
C ILE A 634 -5.37 22.64 5.63
N GLU A 635 -6.53 21.99 5.73
CA GLU A 635 -6.61 20.55 5.93
C GLU A 635 -6.47 19.86 4.58
N LEU A 636 -5.75 18.73 4.55
CA LEU A 636 -5.51 17.99 3.34
C LEU A 636 -6.37 16.72 3.28
N LEU A 637 -6.99 16.51 2.13
CA LEU A 637 -7.64 15.27 1.76
C LEU A 637 -6.83 14.61 0.65
N VAL A 638 -6.41 13.37 0.88
CA VAL A 638 -5.54 12.64 -0.05
C VAL A 638 -6.26 11.40 -0.55
N GLY A 639 -6.58 11.40 -1.84
CA GLY A 639 -7.09 10.23 -2.55
C GLY A 639 -5.98 9.24 -2.86
N ASN A 640 -6.35 7.99 -3.09
CA ASN A 640 -5.43 6.92 -3.44
C ASN A 640 -6.02 5.91 -4.42
N TYR A 641 -5.19 5.00 -4.93
CA TYR A 641 -5.60 4.07 -5.97
C TYR A 641 -6.64 3.03 -5.55
N ARG A 642 -6.84 2.77 -4.25
CA ARG A 642 -7.84 1.80 -3.75
C ARG A 642 -9.21 2.41 -3.47
N GLY A 643 -9.51 3.58 -4.05
CA GLY A 643 -10.83 4.18 -3.93
C GLY A 643 -11.14 4.88 -2.60
N GLY A 644 -10.39 4.66 -1.53
CA GLY A 644 -10.60 5.42 -0.29
C GLY A 644 -9.84 6.74 -0.20
N VAL A 645 -10.08 7.50 0.87
CA VAL A 645 -9.44 8.79 1.12
C VAL A 645 -8.86 8.83 2.53
N SER A 646 -7.90 9.72 2.74
CA SER A 646 -7.33 9.98 4.06
C SER A 646 -7.29 11.47 4.37
N TYR A 647 -7.76 11.80 5.56
CA TYR A 647 -7.85 13.16 6.06
C TYR A 647 -6.63 13.50 6.92
N TYR A 648 -6.05 14.66 6.69
CA TYR A 648 -4.85 15.13 7.35
C TYR A 648 -5.05 16.55 7.88
N ASN A 649 -4.68 16.75 9.14
CA ASN A 649 -4.61 18.05 9.78
C ASN A 649 -3.16 18.38 10.17
N GLU A 650 -2.82 19.66 10.32
CA GLU A 650 -1.53 20.08 10.83
C GLU A 650 -1.32 19.59 12.27
N ALA A 651 -0.30 18.76 12.48
CA ALA A 651 0.10 18.34 13.81
C ALA A 651 1.03 19.39 14.44
N LEU A 652 0.71 19.79 15.68
CA LEU A 652 1.65 20.48 16.58
C LEU A 652 2.69 19.48 17.12
N ASN A 653 3.49 18.89 16.25
CA ASN A 653 4.58 18.04 16.69
C ASN A 653 5.80 18.92 17.04
N VAL A 654 6.02 19.14 18.34
CA VAL A 654 7.33 19.56 18.90
C VAL A 654 8.30 18.36 18.93
N ALA A 655 8.17 17.44 17.98
CA ALA A 655 9.14 16.40 17.74
C ALA A 655 10.16 16.97 16.76
N VAL A 656 11.39 17.15 17.23
CA VAL A 656 12.53 17.31 16.33
C VAL A 656 12.48 16.13 15.37
N GLU A 657 12.42 16.40 14.06
CA GLU A 657 12.48 15.34 13.07
C GLU A 657 13.60 14.35 13.42
N PRO A 658 13.33 13.04 13.46
CA PRO A 658 14.42 12.11 13.35
C PRO A 658 15.03 12.35 11.97
N LEU A 659 16.24 12.93 11.97
CA LEU A 659 17.13 12.96 10.83
C LEU A 659 17.05 11.60 10.12
N VAL A 660 16.71 11.62 8.83
CA VAL A 660 17.12 10.66 7.81
C VAL A 660 17.57 9.31 8.37
N SER A 661 16.68 8.30 8.37
CA SER A 661 16.82 6.97 9.00
C SER A 661 18.25 6.66 9.50
N ASP A 662 18.47 6.67 10.81
CA ASP A 662 19.74 6.29 11.41
C ASP A 662 20.01 4.80 11.08
N VAL A 663 20.81 4.54 10.05
CA VAL A 663 21.13 3.16 9.68
C VAL A 663 22.24 2.67 10.61
N GLN A 664 22.05 1.51 11.23
CA GLN A 664 23.05 0.96 12.14
C GLN A 664 24.29 0.50 11.37
N VAL A 665 25.44 1.08 11.72
CA VAL A 665 26.73 0.78 11.12
C VAL A 665 27.61 0.13 12.18
N ALA A 666 28.16 -1.05 11.88
CA ALA A 666 29.09 -1.71 12.78
C ALA A 666 30.51 -1.18 12.58
N ILE A 667 31.18 -0.86 13.70
CA ILE A 667 32.58 -0.39 13.71
C ILE A 667 33.41 -1.26 14.63
N PHE A 668 34.51 -1.81 14.13
CA PHE A 668 35.41 -2.63 14.92
C PHE A 668 36.87 -2.58 14.42
N PRO A 669 37.86 -2.67 15.31
CA PRO A 669 37.71 -2.57 16.76
C PRO A 669 37.35 -1.14 17.20
N ASN A 670 36.56 -1.02 18.26
CA ASN A 670 36.28 0.25 18.93
C ASN A 670 36.40 0.01 20.46
N PRO A 671 37.48 0.45 21.13
CA PRO A 671 38.48 1.41 20.66
C PRO A 671 39.40 0.91 19.52
N ALA A 672 39.77 1.82 18.62
CA ALA A 672 40.67 1.61 17.49
C ALA A 672 42.08 2.16 17.75
N SER A 673 43.14 1.57 17.18
CA SER A 673 44.50 2.15 17.21
C SER A 673 44.88 2.76 15.85
N ASP A 674 45.43 1.94 14.94
CA ASP A 674 45.95 2.37 13.64
C ASP A 674 44.86 2.39 12.56
N ASN A 675 43.79 1.60 12.74
CA ASN A 675 42.69 1.51 11.81
C ASN A 675 41.40 0.98 12.47
N PHE A 676 40.26 1.18 11.79
CA PHE A 676 39.00 0.52 12.10
C PHE A 676 38.24 0.14 10.83
N HIS A 677 37.50 -0.97 10.93
CA HIS A 677 36.59 -1.45 9.90
C HIS A 677 35.22 -0.85 10.08
N ILE A 678 34.60 -0.49 8.95
CA ILE A 678 33.21 -0.06 8.87
C ILE A 678 32.46 -1.12 8.06
N SER A 679 31.38 -1.65 8.64
CA SER A 679 30.38 -2.47 7.94
C SER A 679 29.11 -1.66 7.75
N ILE A 680 28.75 -1.44 6.50
CA ILE A 680 27.61 -0.63 6.09
C ILE A 680 26.47 -1.53 5.58
N PRO A 681 25.22 -1.28 6.02
CA PRO A 681 24.04 -2.01 5.57
C PRO A 681 23.76 -1.82 4.07
N GLN A 682 23.08 -2.81 3.49
CA GLN A 682 22.86 -2.90 2.04
C GLN A 682 22.09 -1.69 1.47
N GLU A 683 21.21 -1.11 2.27
CA GLU A 683 20.38 0.07 1.96
C GLU A 683 21.21 1.32 1.61
N MET A 684 22.42 1.43 2.15
CA MET A 684 23.31 2.55 1.83
C MET A 684 24.13 2.33 0.55
N MET A 685 24.13 1.13 -0.05
CA MET A 685 24.98 0.80 -1.21
C MET A 685 24.55 1.51 -2.50
N GLY A 686 25.46 1.65 -3.46
CA GLY A 686 25.18 2.27 -4.76
C GLY A 686 25.14 3.81 -4.76
N THR A 687 25.16 4.44 -3.58
CA THR A 687 25.19 5.90 -3.42
C THR A 687 26.60 6.45 -3.18
N ALA A 688 26.77 7.77 -3.34
CA ALA A 688 27.99 8.46 -2.94
C ALA A 688 27.97 8.68 -1.42
N LEU A 689 28.93 8.08 -0.71
CA LEU A 689 29.06 8.20 0.74
C LEU A 689 30.10 9.26 1.09
N THR A 690 29.73 10.17 1.99
CA THR A 690 30.68 11.06 2.68
C THR A 690 30.85 10.61 4.12
N MET A 691 32.08 10.30 4.50
CA MET A 691 32.48 9.96 5.86
C MET A 691 33.22 11.15 6.48
N SER A 692 32.82 11.57 7.68
CA SER A 692 33.50 12.60 8.47
C SER A 692 33.79 12.10 9.88
N LEU A 693 35.01 12.30 10.37
CA LEU A 693 35.36 12.08 11.78
C LEU A 693 35.39 13.45 12.48
N ILE A 694 34.61 13.63 13.55
CA ILE A 694 34.37 14.91 14.21
C ILE A 694 34.88 14.83 15.65
N ASN A 695 35.74 15.77 16.07
CA ASN A 695 36.23 15.83 17.44
C ASN A 695 35.18 16.44 18.40
N CYS A 696 35.45 16.42 19.71
CA CYS A 696 34.53 16.97 20.72
C CYS A 696 34.33 18.50 20.66
N PHE A 697 35.10 19.22 19.85
CA PHE A 697 34.94 20.65 19.56
C PHE A 697 34.12 20.90 18.29
N GLY A 698 33.63 19.85 17.61
CA GLY A 698 32.86 19.96 16.38
C GLY A 698 33.70 20.10 15.11
N GLU A 699 35.03 19.98 15.20
CA GLU A 699 35.92 20.08 14.04
C GLU A 699 36.00 18.74 13.30
N LYS A 700 35.86 18.77 11.97
CA LYS A 700 36.05 17.60 11.11
C LYS A 700 37.55 17.32 10.93
N VAL A 701 38.07 16.33 11.65
CA VAL A 701 39.49 15.95 11.64
C VAL A 701 39.86 15.00 10.49
N LEU A 702 38.87 14.31 9.91
CA LEU A 702 39.04 13.47 8.73
C LEU A 702 37.77 13.53 7.88
N ILE A 703 37.93 13.67 6.55
CA ILE A 703 36.81 13.58 5.60
C ILE A 703 37.23 12.68 4.44
N LYS A 704 36.42 11.68 4.11
CA LYS A 704 36.61 10.81 2.93
C LYS A 704 35.31 10.65 2.16
N LYS A 705 35.42 10.49 0.83
CA LYS A 705 34.28 10.22 -0.05
C LYS A 705 34.48 8.88 -0.73
N TYR A 706 33.43 8.08 -0.77
CA TYR A 706 33.42 6.75 -1.36
C TYR A 706 32.28 6.62 -2.37
N LYS A 707 32.49 5.75 -3.36
CA LYS A 707 31.40 5.17 -4.15
C LYS A 707 31.23 3.75 -3.65
N LEU A 708 30.09 3.46 -3.02
CA LEU A 708 29.88 2.19 -2.32
C LEU A 708 29.63 1.05 -3.31
N SER A 709 30.70 0.30 -3.64
CA SER A 709 30.66 -0.94 -4.43
C SER A 709 30.91 -2.20 -3.59
N ILE A 710 31.20 -2.05 -2.31
CA ILE A 710 31.40 -3.10 -1.31
C ILE A 710 30.82 -2.62 0.03
N ASN A 711 30.28 -3.55 0.82
CA ASN A 711 29.61 -3.27 2.10
C ASN A 711 30.60 -3.06 3.28
N ASN A 712 31.88 -3.32 3.08
CA ASN A 712 32.91 -3.22 4.11
C ASN A 712 34.13 -2.46 3.61
N PHE A 713 34.66 -1.53 4.40
CA PHE A 713 35.92 -0.84 4.08
C PHE A 713 36.70 -0.43 5.34
N ASN A 714 38.01 -0.24 5.18
CA ASN A 714 38.94 0.03 6.28
C ASN A 714 39.42 1.49 6.27
N ILE A 715 39.48 2.10 7.46
CA ILE A 715 39.92 3.48 7.66
C ILE A 715 41.24 3.51 8.44
N GLY A 716 42.31 3.96 7.78
CA GLY A 716 43.57 4.27 8.47
C GLY A 716 43.52 5.58 9.26
N LEU A 717 44.11 5.58 10.46
CA LEU A 717 44.07 6.64 11.48
C LEU A 717 45.42 7.31 11.76
N GLN A 718 46.40 7.17 10.85
CA GLN A 718 47.79 7.58 11.07
C GLN A 718 47.98 9.06 11.45
N ASP A 719 47.08 9.94 11.02
CA ASP A 719 47.11 11.38 11.28
C ASP A 719 46.03 11.87 12.27
N VAL A 720 45.30 10.95 12.91
CA VAL A 720 44.20 11.29 13.83
C VAL A 720 44.64 11.05 15.28
N PRO A 721 44.75 12.07 16.16
CA PRO A 721 45.20 11.89 17.55
C PRO A 721 44.32 10.95 18.39
N SER A 722 44.86 10.40 19.49
CA SER A 722 44.04 9.65 20.46
C SER A 722 42.94 10.54 21.05
N GLY A 723 41.71 10.03 21.14
CA GLY A 723 40.56 10.81 21.58
C GLY A 723 39.21 10.13 21.34
N VAL A 724 38.13 10.83 21.73
CA VAL A 724 36.76 10.43 21.45
C VAL A 724 36.25 11.26 20.27
N TYR A 725 35.73 10.56 19.26
CA TYR A 725 35.23 11.15 18.03
C TYR A 725 33.81 10.69 17.72
N LEU A 726 33.09 11.48 16.93
CA LEU A 726 31.88 11.06 16.26
C LEU A 726 32.23 10.74 14.80
N LEU A 727 32.01 9.50 14.37
CA LEU A 727 32.01 9.14 12.96
C LEU A 727 30.63 9.42 12.39
N GLN A 728 30.57 10.32 11.43
CA GLN A 728 29.37 10.63 10.66
C GLN A 728 29.50 10.03 9.26
N LEU A 729 28.49 9.29 8.83
CA LEU A 729 28.34 8.70 7.50
C LEU A 729 27.09 9.29 6.86
N CYS A 730 27.22 9.90 5.69
CA CYS A 730 26.12 10.55 4.99
C CYS A 730 26.07 10.13 3.52
N THR A 731 24.89 9.68 3.07
CA THR A 731 24.55 9.48 1.66
C THR A 731 23.46 10.48 1.25
N SER A 732 22.92 10.35 0.04
CA SER A 732 21.78 11.15 -0.41
C SER A 732 20.47 10.84 0.33
N TYR A 733 20.37 9.66 0.98
CA TYR A 733 19.13 9.13 1.53
C TYR A 733 19.25 8.64 2.98
N HIS A 734 20.47 8.53 3.51
CA HIS A 734 20.76 7.93 4.82
C HIS A 734 21.84 8.70 5.57
N GLN A 735 21.70 8.79 6.90
CA GLN A 735 22.76 9.25 7.80
C GLN A 735 23.00 8.23 8.90
N SER A 736 24.22 8.16 9.41
CA SER A 736 24.55 7.38 10.61
C SER A 736 25.63 8.09 11.41
N ILE A 737 25.49 8.14 12.74
CA ILE A 737 26.49 8.70 13.64
C ILE A 737 26.87 7.68 14.71
N VAL A 738 28.16 7.32 14.77
CA VAL A 738 28.68 6.35 15.74
C VAL A 738 29.86 6.94 16.51
N LYS A 739 29.90 6.71 17.83
CA LYS A 739 31.05 7.10 18.67
C LYS A 739 32.23 6.17 18.40
N VAL A 740 33.40 6.74 18.08
CA VAL A 740 34.66 6.03 17.90
C VAL A 740 35.69 6.52 18.91
N ILE A 741 36.35 5.59 19.60
CA ILE A 741 37.45 5.88 20.54
C ILE A 741 38.76 5.49 19.86
N ILE A 742 39.70 6.42 19.76
CA ILE A 742 41.02 6.19 19.16
C ILE A 742 42.10 6.21 20.25
N ILE A 743 42.92 5.17 20.31
CA ILE A 743 44.01 4.98 21.28
C ILE A 743 45.25 4.46 20.55
N HIS A 744 46.21 5.35 20.29
CA HIS A 744 47.56 5.00 19.80
C HIS A 744 48.48 4.47 20.89
#